data_AF-A0A2E6J8B3-F1
#
_entry.id   AF-A0A2E6J8B3-F1
#
_cell.length_a   1.000
_cell.length_b   1.000
_cell.length_c   1.000
_cell.angle_alpha   90.00
_cell.angle_beta   90.00
_cell.angle_gamma   90.00
#
_symmetry.space_group_name_H-M   'P 1'
#
loop_
_entity.id
_entity.type
_entity.pdbx_description
1 polymer ?
#
loop_
_entity_poly.entity_id
_entity_poly.type
_entity_poly.pdbx_seq_one_letter_code
_entity_poly.pdbx_strand_id
1 'polypeptide(L)'
;MVKKVDKRYAIKQLDSFKVLNDYAKHHCSPASIEIMLQHLLTDTSESDWLAFISNRNRFKNVVSEIIAIHKNDNLDLATTVMEIKLLVDSTINNIPPYKSIAPYIFNRSKIPWKSRTSLDKKIMKGNSEIALIAISFANSFSKQALNEFFAERTNDVSGYWYNQIIKCNVNNKNAKLIPKKIRYHIDKLQDYFNNPAPIPIEKPLLPNIFHDLFVETTFDDLSKLFIHSHSLTLKLTIPQIKVFLLAFGYKGAKARLNSISKWLSKINVANHDGVFLTENIVNFLRVNKDIKTSLKHLDNLRRLTREGNFNPKNILQRDLEFQRYITEYTWLNSQQALMVSPKTYNDFTKLKNLPPQKYYSISLTDKHKNHAERVAHEAVYLLQYLHKIRRLTQRKIVVVGNDRYGRQWIVEPLQEHLSPSDFSINYFRTPSHMSMRLKVRNKLPSHAQLGFSKQFIVKLSTEMPHLIIVDSASTGINVNEIKYSRATRDYVNWIAAFNHIRSEKVVSQYRNKMQLPNNHIDELIKWHEFTSVCRQIEPWINIGNPYSVRHWAPHKSSTVVLGDFKTKFKDPDFSINEPMVILANPSIYNTKLPDLPQVFYSTKPYYFDGPETLVSETVKFGFGNHGFETRLEGPTTDMFIEAVQNQIKTNILSILTATNN
;
A
#
# COMPACT_ATOMS: atom_id res chain seq x y z
N MET A 1 -81.35 16.68 25.08
CA MET A 1 -80.48 16.56 23.89
C MET A 1 -79.05 16.92 24.27
N VAL A 2 -78.17 15.91 24.43
CA VAL A 2 -76.74 16.15 24.68
C VAL A 2 -76.10 16.60 23.37
N LYS A 3 -75.52 17.81 23.31
CA LYS A 3 -74.74 18.28 22.16
C LYS A 3 -73.61 17.27 21.91
N LYS A 4 -73.63 16.58 20.77
CA LYS A 4 -72.47 15.79 20.28
C LYS A 4 -71.29 16.76 20.23
N VAL A 5 -70.33 16.59 21.14
CA VAL A 5 -69.08 17.37 21.15
C VAL A 5 -68.36 17.11 19.84
N ASP A 6 -68.06 18.17 19.08
CA ASP A 6 -67.26 18.05 17.86
C ASP A 6 -65.86 17.52 18.25
N LYS A 7 -65.59 16.27 17.87
CA LYS A 7 -64.32 15.58 18.14
C LYS A 7 -63.12 16.39 17.65
N ARG A 8 -63.26 17.21 16.59
CA ARG A 8 -62.21 18.08 16.05
C ARG A 8 -61.83 19.19 17.02
N TYR A 9 -62.83 19.80 17.68
CA TYR A 9 -62.58 20.80 18.72
C TYR A 9 -61.83 20.18 19.90
N ALA A 10 -62.24 18.98 20.33
CA ALA A 10 -61.54 18.27 21.40
C ALA A 10 -60.07 17.95 21.06
N ILE A 11 -59.77 17.56 19.82
CA ILE A 11 -58.39 17.31 19.35
C ILE A 11 -57.54 18.59 19.38
N LYS A 12 -58.10 19.73 18.94
CA LYS A 12 -57.39 21.03 18.95
C LYS A 12 -57.00 21.50 20.36
N GLN A 13 -57.73 21.06 21.39
CA GLN A 13 -57.44 21.37 22.80
C GLN A 13 -56.36 20.45 23.42
N LEU A 14 -55.87 19.44 22.69
CA LEU A 14 -54.82 18.55 23.20
C LEU A 14 -53.44 19.20 23.09
N ASP A 15 -52.62 19.06 24.13
CA ASP A 15 -51.22 19.55 24.14
C ASP A 15 -50.43 19.06 22.92
N SER A 16 -50.65 17.81 22.50
CA SER A 16 -49.98 17.23 21.32
C SER A 16 -50.36 17.93 20.01
N PHE A 17 -51.54 18.53 19.91
CA PHE A 17 -51.92 19.32 18.73
C PHE A 17 -51.09 20.60 18.66
N LYS A 18 -50.92 21.28 19.81
CA LYS A 18 -50.05 22.45 19.93
C LYS A 18 -48.60 22.11 19.55
N VAL A 19 -48.07 20.99 20.04
CA VAL A 19 -46.73 20.50 19.68
C VAL A 19 -46.59 20.27 18.18
N LEU A 20 -47.55 19.60 17.54
CA LEU A 20 -47.52 19.37 16.08
C LEU A 20 -47.58 20.69 15.30
N ASN A 21 -48.47 21.60 15.69
CA ASN A 21 -48.67 22.87 15.02
C ASN A 21 -47.46 23.80 15.16
N ASP A 22 -46.87 23.88 16.36
CA ASP A 22 -45.67 24.66 16.61
C ASP A 22 -44.50 24.06 15.82
N TYR A 23 -44.33 22.73 15.80
CA TYR A 23 -43.34 22.08 14.95
C TYR A 23 -43.53 22.41 13.46
N ALA A 24 -44.75 22.28 12.95
CA ALA A 24 -45.06 22.53 11.55
C ALA A 24 -44.78 24.00 11.14
N LYS A 25 -45.07 24.98 12.01
CA LYS A 25 -44.76 26.41 11.75
C LYS A 25 -43.26 26.69 11.59
N HIS A 26 -42.40 25.93 12.25
CA HIS A 26 -40.95 26.12 12.15
C HIS A 26 -40.33 25.39 10.95
N HIS A 27 -41.01 24.40 10.38
CA HIS A 27 -40.41 23.47 9.41
C HIS A 27 -41.19 23.33 8.09
N CYS A 28 -42.37 23.93 7.95
CA CYS A 28 -43.22 23.79 6.78
C CYS A 28 -43.77 25.13 6.29
N SER A 29 -44.10 25.20 5.00
CA SER A 29 -44.78 26.37 4.44
C SER A 29 -46.22 26.49 4.98
N PRO A 30 -46.81 27.70 5.02
CA PRO A 30 -48.22 27.88 5.40
C PRO A 30 -49.18 26.97 4.61
N ALA A 31 -48.96 26.81 3.30
CA ALA A 31 -49.75 25.92 2.44
C ALA A 31 -49.63 24.44 2.85
N SER A 32 -48.41 23.98 3.19
CA SER A 32 -48.19 22.60 3.66
C SER A 32 -48.85 22.35 5.03
N ILE A 33 -48.85 23.35 5.91
CA ILE A 33 -49.53 23.27 7.22
C ILE A 33 -51.05 23.17 7.01
N GLU A 34 -51.60 23.96 6.10
CA GLU A 34 -53.03 23.92 5.77
C GLU A 34 -53.44 22.53 5.24
N ILE A 35 -52.71 21.99 4.27
CA ILE A 35 -52.97 20.65 3.72
C ILE A 35 -52.83 19.58 4.81
N MET A 36 -51.81 19.65 5.66
CA MET A 36 -51.66 18.74 6.81
C MET A 36 -52.87 18.80 7.74
N LEU A 37 -53.33 20.00 8.10
CA LEU A 37 -54.49 20.19 8.98
C LEU A 37 -55.79 19.70 8.35
N GLN A 38 -55.98 19.90 7.03
CA GLN A 38 -57.13 19.37 6.28
C GLN A 38 -57.18 17.83 6.36
N HIS A 39 -56.04 17.15 6.19
CA HIS A 39 -55.98 15.70 6.32
C HIS A 39 -56.08 15.21 7.78
N LEU A 40 -55.53 15.97 8.74
CA LEU A 40 -55.56 15.63 10.15
C LEU A 40 -56.98 15.75 10.75
N LEU A 41 -57.73 16.79 10.35
CA LEU A 41 -59.02 17.20 10.91
C LEU A 41 -60.15 17.13 9.87
N THR A 42 -60.26 16.00 9.18
CA THR A 42 -61.23 15.74 8.09
C THR A 42 -62.66 16.18 8.40
N ASP A 43 -63.39 16.67 7.40
CA ASP A 43 -64.77 17.16 7.58
C ASP A 43 -65.84 16.08 7.82
N THR A 44 -65.55 14.81 7.54
CA THR A 44 -66.49 13.72 7.79
C THR A 44 -66.46 13.32 9.26
N SER A 45 -67.44 13.80 10.03
CA SER A 45 -67.58 13.54 11.49
C SER A 45 -67.70 12.06 11.89
N GLU A 46 -67.82 11.16 10.92
CA GLU A 46 -67.95 9.70 11.07
C GLU A 46 -66.73 8.91 10.57
N SER A 47 -65.58 9.55 10.30
CA SER A 47 -64.39 8.81 9.87
C SER A 47 -63.76 7.98 11.01
N ASP A 48 -63.35 6.77 10.65
CA ASP A 48 -62.59 5.86 11.51
C ASP A 48 -61.29 6.49 12.02
N TRP A 49 -60.65 7.28 11.16
CA TRP A 49 -59.56 8.17 11.52
C TRP A 49 -59.88 9.06 12.72
N LEU A 50 -60.97 9.85 12.68
CA LEU A 50 -61.35 10.73 13.79
C LEU A 50 -61.65 9.94 15.06
N ALA A 51 -62.27 8.75 14.96
CA ALA A 51 -62.46 7.87 16.11
C ALA A 51 -61.12 7.37 16.69
N PHE A 52 -60.13 7.09 15.83
CA PHE A 52 -58.79 6.66 16.22
C PHE A 52 -58.04 7.76 16.99
N ILE A 53 -57.99 8.96 16.43
CA ILE A 53 -57.24 10.08 17.01
C ILE A 53 -57.98 10.84 18.13
N SER A 54 -59.27 10.60 18.35
CA SER A 54 -59.97 11.20 19.50
C SER A 54 -59.47 10.69 20.86
N ASN A 55 -58.75 9.57 20.91
CA ASN A 55 -58.10 9.10 22.12
C ASN A 55 -56.79 9.88 22.37
N ARG A 56 -56.70 10.58 23.50
CA ARG A 56 -55.54 11.43 23.88
C ARG A 56 -54.19 10.72 23.74
N ASN A 57 -54.09 9.46 24.17
CA ASN A 57 -52.84 8.70 24.11
C ASN A 57 -52.49 8.29 22.67
N ARG A 58 -53.49 7.91 21.88
CA ARG A 58 -53.26 7.54 20.47
C ARG A 58 -52.84 8.75 19.65
N PHE A 59 -53.48 9.90 19.85
CA PHE A 59 -53.11 11.13 19.17
C PHE A 59 -51.70 11.60 19.51
N LYS A 60 -51.33 11.57 20.80
CA LYS A 60 -49.97 11.89 21.24
C LYS A 60 -48.92 11.04 20.51
N ASN A 61 -49.16 9.74 20.37
CA ASN A 61 -48.24 8.83 19.67
C ASN A 61 -48.21 9.11 18.16
N VAL A 62 -49.37 9.36 17.53
CA VAL A 62 -49.45 9.73 16.10
C VAL A 62 -48.66 11.01 15.82
N VAL A 63 -48.84 12.06 16.63
CA VAL A 63 -48.07 13.30 16.52
C VAL A 63 -46.57 13.04 16.61
N SER A 64 -46.16 12.23 17.59
CA SER A 64 -44.74 11.90 17.80
C SER A 64 -44.15 11.20 16.58
N GLU A 65 -44.90 10.28 15.97
CA GLU A 65 -44.49 9.54 14.77
C GLU A 65 -44.47 10.42 13.52
N ILE A 66 -45.44 11.31 13.35
CA ILE A 66 -45.46 12.27 12.24
C ILE A 66 -44.17 13.11 12.25
N ILE A 67 -43.84 13.69 13.41
CA ILE A 67 -42.63 14.50 13.58
C ILE A 67 -41.38 13.66 13.35
N ALA A 68 -41.32 12.43 13.89
CA ALA A 68 -40.16 11.56 13.75
C ALA A 68 -39.92 11.13 12.29
N ILE A 69 -40.97 10.77 11.54
CA ILE A 69 -40.88 10.42 10.11
C ILE A 69 -40.39 11.62 9.29
N HIS A 70 -40.94 12.82 9.54
CA HIS A 70 -40.50 14.03 8.85
C HIS A 70 -39.01 14.29 9.07
N LYS A 71 -38.53 14.17 10.31
CA LYS A 71 -37.10 14.35 10.64
C LYS A 71 -36.19 13.30 10.03
N ASN A 72 -36.60 12.03 10.05
CA ASN A 72 -35.75 10.92 9.65
C ASN A 72 -35.70 10.73 8.13
N ASP A 73 -36.82 10.97 7.45
CA ASP A 73 -37.00 10.60 6.04
C ASP A 73 -37.19 11.82 5.11
N ASN A 74 -37.20 13.05 5.65
CA ASN A 74 -37.47 14.30 4.91
C ASN A 74 -38.80 14.28 4.13
N LEU A 75 -39.78 13.49 4.57
CA LEU A 75 -41.13 13.45 4.00
C LEU A 75 -41.94 14.65 4.50
N ASP A 76 -42.77 15.25 3.65
CA ASP A 76 -43.64 16.34 4.12
C ASP A 76 -44.66 15.84 5.17
N LEU A 77 -45.03 16.74 6.09
CA LEU A 77 -45.92 16.40 7.19
C LEU A 77 -47.32 15.97 6.71
N ALA A 78 -47.82 16.56 5.62
CA ALA A 78 -49.13 16.24 5.10
C ALA A 78 -49.17 14.81 4.51
N THR A 79 -48.17 14.43 3.70
CA THR A 79 -48.01 13.07 3.20
C THR A 79 -47.92 12.06 4.35
N THR A 80 -47.19 12.40 5.42
CA THR A 80 -47.08 11.52 6.58
C THR A 80 -48.44 11.33 7.28
N VAL A 81 -49.22 12.39 7.46
CA VAL A 81 -50.59 12.31 7.98
C VAL A 81 -51.48 11.48 7.05
N MET A 82 -51.42 11.72 5.73
CA MET A 82 -52.19 10.99 4.74
C MET A 82 -51.89 9.49 4.75
N GLU A 83 -50.62 9.09 4.80
CA GLU A 83 -50.23 7.68 4.86
C GLU A 83 -50.77 6.98 6.10
N ILE A 84 -50.64 7.61 7.28
CA ILE A 84 -51.12 7.04 8.54
C ILE A 84 -52.66 6.96 8.52
N LYS A 85 -53.32 8.02 8.04
CA LYS A 85 -54.77 8.07 7.89
C LYS A 85 -55.28 6.95 6.98
N LEU A 86 -54.70 6.82 5.78
CA LEU A 86 -55.04 5.76 4.83
C LEU A 86 -54.91 4.36 5.45
N LEU A 87 -53.87 4.14 6.25
CA LEU A 87 -53.68 2.87 6.96
C LEU A 87 -54.79 2.60 8.00
N VAL A 88 -55.22 3.62 8.74
CA VAL A 88 -56.32 3.51 9.71
C VAL A 88 -57.65 3.26 9.00
N ASP A 89 -57.97 4.03 7.97
CA ASP A 89 -59.25 3.94 7.27
C ASP A 89 -59.39 2.63 6.47
N SER A 90 -58.30 2.13 5.88
CA SER A 90 -58.33 0.89 5.06
C SER A 90 -58.48 -0.41 5.86
N THR A 91 -58.34 -0.37 7.18
CA THR A 91 -58.19 -1.57 8.00
C THR A 91 -59.41 -1.88 8.87
N ILE A 92 -60.39 -0.98 8.93
CA ILE A 92 -61.62 -1.20 9.68
C ILE A 92 -62.70 -1.91 8.84
N ASN A 93 -62.63 -1.82 7.50
CA ASN A 93 -63.50 -2.56 6.59
C ASN A 93 -63.00 -3.98 6.23
N ASN A 94 -61.74 -4.32 6.55
CA ASN A 94 -61.08 -5.59 6.18
C ASN A 94 -60.35 -6.26 7.36
N ILE A 95 -60.86 -6.16 8.60
CA ILE A 95 -60.36 -6.79 9.85
C ILE A 95 -58.85 -7.15 9.87
N PRO A 96 -57.99 -6.16 10.10
CA PRO A 96 -57.02 -6.31 11.18
C PRO A 96 -57.61 -5.87 12.52
N PRO A 97 -57.37 -6.58 13.63
CA PRO A 97 -57.76 -6.08 14.94
C PRO A 97 -57.02 -4.76 15.22
N TYR A 98 -57.72 -3.75 15.78
CA TYR A 98 -57.13 -2.48 16.22
C TYR A 98 -55.84 -2.65 17.06
N LYS A 99 -55.76 -3.80 17.76
CA LYS A 99 -54.64 -4.30 18.54
C LYS A 99 -53.35 -4.53 17.74
N SER A 100 -53.39 -4.79 16.44
CA SER A 100 -52.20 -4.99 15.58
C SER A 100 -51.73 -3.73 14.89
N ILE A 101 -52.64 -2.80 14.58
CA ILE A 101 -52.33 -1.59 13.80
C ILE A 101 -51.84 -0.43 14.64
N ALA A 102 -52.48 -0.17 15.79
CA ALA A 102 -52.05 0.93 16.64
C ALA A 102 -50.56 0.80 17.04
N PRO A 103 -50.05 -0.38 17.46
CA PRO A 103 -48.62 -0.57 17.71
C PRO A 103 -47.73 -0.32 16.48
N TYR A 104 -48.21 -0.61 15.27
CA TYR A 104 -47.46 -0.40 14.02
C TYR A 104 -47.31 1.07 13.73
N ILE A 105 -48.42 1.81 13.78
CA ILE A 105 -48.43 3.26 13.61
C ILE A 105 -47.47 3.91 14.60
N PHE A 106 -47.53 3.52 15.87
CA PHE A 106 -46.71 4.09 16.95
C PHE A 106 -45.22 3.73 16.90
N ASN A 107 -44.78 2.98 15.89
CA ASN A 107 -43.37 2.63 15.68
C ASN A 107 -42.96 2.72 14.20
N ARG A 108 -43.76 3.38 13.35
CA ARG A 108 -43.49 3.47 11.90
C ARG A 108 -42.15 4.16 11.63
N SER A 109 -41.82 5.22 12.36
CA SER A 109 -40.57 5.98 12.24
C SER A 109 -39.29 5.16 12.41
N LYS A 110 -39.37 3.96 13.00
CA LYS A 110 -38.25 3.01 13.16
C LYS A 110 -38.07 2.08 11.96
N ILE A 111 -38.95 2.15 10.98
CA ILE A 111 -38.95 1.31 9.78
C ILE A 111 -38.50 2.18 8.60
N PRO A 112 -37.48 1.78 7.82
CA PRO A 112 -37.03 2.53 6.66
C PRO A 112 -38.17 2.78 5.67
N TRP A 113 -38.22 3.99 5.11
CA TRP A 113 -39.28 4.42 4.19
C TRP A 113 -39.60 3.40 3.08
N LYS A 114 -38.58 2.87 2.38
CA LYS A 114 -38.75 1.88 1.31
C LYS A 114 -39.48 0.61 1.77
N SER A 115 -39.26 0.19 3.02
CA SER A 115 -39.91 -0.98 3.61
C SER A 115 -41.32 -0.68 4.10
N ARG A 116 -41.56 0.54 4.63
CA ARG A 116 -42.88 0.98 5.12
C ARG A 116 -43.95 0.87 4.04
N THR A 117 -43.74 1.47 2.87
CA THR A 117 -44.74 1.48 1.79
C THR A 117 -45.17 0.07 1.37
N SER A 118 -44.23 -0.89 1.38
CA SER A 118 -44.53 -2.30 1.05
C SER A 118 -45.27 -3.02 2.18
N LEU A 119 -44.92 -2.74 3.43
CA LEU A 119 -45.62 -3.26 4.61
C LEU A 119 -47.05 -2.72 4.68
N ASP A 120 -47.25 -1.42 4.46
CA ASP A 120 -48.58 -0.82 4.48
C ASP A 120 -49.50 -1.50 3.47
N LYS A 121 -49.05 -1.69 2.22
CA LYS A 121 -49.81 -2.41 1.18
C LYS A 121 -50.20 -3.84 1.61
N LYS A 122 -49.37 -4.53 2.38
CA LYS A 122 -49.69 -5.87 2.91
C LYS A 122 -50.70 -5.81 4.05
N ILE A 123 -50.57 -4.83 4.94
CA ILE A 123 -51.47 -4.61 6.07
C ILE A 123 -52.87 -4.22 5.57
N MET A 124 -52.96 -3.30 4.60
CA MET A 124 -54.22 -2.86 3.99
C MET A 124 -54.95 -3.99 3.24
N LYS A 125 -54.23 -5.05 2.83
CA LYS A 125 -54.79 -6.27 2.24
C LYS A 125 -55.20 -7.32 3.28
N GLY A 126 -55.25 -6.97 4.57
CA GLY A 126 -55.72 -7.82 5.66
C GLY A 126 -54.65 -8.66 6.36
N ASN A 127 -53.37 -8.56 5.97
CA ASN A 127 -52.29 -9.30 6.65
C ASN A 127 -51.85 -8.56 7.93
N SER A 128 -52.68 -8.65 8.96
CA SER A 128 -52.48 -7.96 10.25
C SER A 128 -51.28 -8.46 11.05
N GLU A 129 -50.90 -9.73 10.88
CA GLU A 129 -49.79 -10.35 11.60
C GLU A 129 -48.44 -9.72 11.21
N ILE A 130 -48.28 -9.36 9.94
CA ILE A 130 -47.05 -8.75 9.41
C ILE A 130 -46.69 -7.44 10.14
N ALA A 131 -47.70 -6.69 10.59
CA ALA A 131 -47.55 -5.46 11.34
C ALA A 131 -46.86 -5.75 12.68
N LEU A 132 -47.33 -6.75 13.42
CA LEU A 132 -46.78 -7.17 14.70
C LEU A 132 -45.35 -7.71 14.57
N ILE A 133 -45.07 -8.46 13.50
CA ILE A 133 -43.74 -9.00 13.19
C ILE A 133 -42.77 -7.86 12.89
N ALA A 134 -43.15 -6.91 12.03
CA ALA A 134 -42.33 -5.76 11.65
C ALA A 134 -41.95 -4.89 12.86
N ILE A 135 -42.91 -4.60 13.75
CA ILE A 135 -42.64 -3.83 14.97
C ILE A 135 -41.72 -4.58 15.91
N SER A 136 -41.93 -5.90 16.06
CA SER A 136 -41.09 -6.73 16.92
C SER A 136 -39.64 -6.72 16.47
N PHE A 137 -39.41 -6.71 15.14
CA PHE A 137 -38.08 -6.49 14.57
C PHE A 137 -37.59 -5.07 14.82
N ALA A 138 -38.34 -4.04 14.45
CA ALA A 138 -37.95 -2.63 14.57
C ALA A 138 -37.53 -2.24 16.00
N ASN A 139 -38.34 -2.64 16.99
CA ASN A 139 -38.06 -2.38 18.40
C ASN A 139 -36.83 -3.14 18.89
N SER A 140 -36.63 -4.39 18.44
CA SER A 140 -35.44 -5.15 18.81
C SER A 140 -34.19 -4.54 18.15
N PHE A 141 -34.26 -4.17 16.87
CA PHE A 141 -33.17 -3.55 16.11
C PHE A 141 -32.71 -2.23 16.74
N SER A 142 -33.64 -1.34 17.07
CA SER A 142 -33.36 -0.08 17.77
C SER A 142 -32.81 -0.32 19.18
N LYS A 143 -33.39 -1.25 19.95
CA LYS A 143 -32.92 -1.57 21.31
C LYS A 143 -31.48 -2.09 21.35
N GLN A 144 -31.00 -2.72 20.28
CA GLN A 144 -29.63 -3.25 20.19
C GLN A 144 -28.62 -2.21 19.67
N ALA A 145 -29.06 -0.98 19.36
CA ALA A 145 -28.23 0.09 18.80
C ALA A 145 -27.46 -0.34 17.54
N LEU A 146 -28.07 -1.18 16.69
CA LEU A 146 -27.37 -1.79 15.56
C LEU A 146 -26.91 -0.79 14.49
N ASN A 147 -27.58 0.36 14.40
CA ASN A 147 -27.21 1.47 13.50
C ASN A 147 -25.76 1.94 13.71
N GLU A 148 -25.22 1.86 14.93
CA GLU A 148 -23.86 2.30 15.25
C GLU A 148 -22.78 1.44 14.57
N PHE A 149 -23.09 0.18 14.22
CA PHE A 149 -22.13 -0.77 13.65
C PHE A 149 -22.13 -0.81 12.13
N PHE A 150 -23.27 -0.47 11.52
CA PHE A 150 -23.45 -0.55 10.07
C PHE A 150 -23.21 0.79 9.36
N ALA A 151 -23.15 1.90 10.11
CA ALA A 151 -22.99 3.25 9.55
C ALA A 151 -23.97 3.49 8.39
N GLU A 152 -23.48 3.91 7.23
CA GLU A 152 -24.27 4.19 6.02
C GLU A 152 -25.02 2.95 5.47
N ARG A 153 -24.61 1.73 5.86
CA ARG A 153 -25.21 0.46 5.38
C ARG A 153 -26.34 -0.07 6.28
N THR A 154 -26.77 0.71 7.28
CA THR A 154 -27.86 0.32 8.20
C THR A 154 -29.16 -0.01 7.45
N ASN A 155 -29.47 0.75 6.41
CA ASN A 155 -30.67 0.57 5.60
C ASN A 155 -30.63 -0.69 4.74
N ASP A 156 -29.44 -1.12 4.31
CA ASP A 156 -29.28 -2.35 3.52
C ASP A 156 -29.57 -3.59 4.38
N VAL A 157 -29.00 -3.65 5.58
CA VAL A 157 -29.20 -4.76 6.52
C VAL A 157 -30.64 -4.81 7.02
N SER A 158 -31.15 -3.69 7.54
CA SER A 158 -32.53 -3.64 8.02
C SER A 158 -33.54 -3.87 6.89
N GLY A 159 -33.32 -3.29 5.71
CA GLY A 159 -34.14 -3.47 4.52
C GLY A 159 -34.20 -4.92 4.04
N TYR A 160 -33.08 -5.65 4.08
CA TYR A 160 -33.07 -7.09 3.80
C TYR A 160 -34.05 -7.86 4.69
N TRP A 161 -33.99 -7.63 6.01
CA TRP A 161 -34.84 -8.34 6.97
C TRP A 161 -36.30 -7.95 6.87
N TYR A 162 -36.61 -6.67 6.61
CA TYR A 162 -37.98 -6.27 6.29
C TYR A 162 -38.49 -6.95 5.01
N ASN A 163 -37.66 -7.12 3.98
CA ASN A 163 -38.04 -7.87 2.79
C ASN A 163 -38.34 -9.36 3.11
N GLN A 164 -37.59 -9.98 4.03
CA GLN A 164 -37.91 -11.34 4.50
C GLN A 164 -39.24 -11.39 5.28
N ILE A 165 -39.53 -10.37 6.09
CA ILE A 165 -40.81 -10.22 6.79
C ILE A 165 -41.96 -10.06 5.79
N ILE A 166 -41.80 -9.18 4.78
CA ILE A 166 -42.79 -8.93 3.73
C ILE A 166 -43.12 -10.21 2.92
N LYS A 167 -42.11 -11.07 2.72
CA LYS A 167 -42.24 -12.39 2.08
C LYS A 167 -42.79 -13.47 3.01
N CYS A 168 -43.12 -13.15 4.26
CA CYS A 168 -43.57 -14.09 5.29
C CYS A 168 -42.55 -15.20 5.64
N ASN A 169 -41.26 -14.97 5.40
CA ASN A 169 -40.19 -15.93 5.75
C ASN A 169 -39.76 -15.85 7.23
N VAL A 170 -40.27 -14.87 7.98
CA VAL A 170 -39.92 -14.58 9.37
C VAL A 170 -41.18 -14.52 10.20
N ASN A 171 -41.28 -15.37 11.23
CA ASN A 171 -42.36 -15.30 12.22
C ASN A 171 -42.05 -14.32 13.36
N ASN A 172 -43.05 -14.02 14.19
CA ASN A 172 -42.93 -13.04 15.27
C ASN A 172 -41.82 -13.37 16.28
N LYS A 173 -41.65 -14.66 16.64
CA LYS A 173 -40.58 -15.11 17.54
C LYS A 173 -39.21 -14.81 16.94
N ASN A 174 -39.01 -15.10 15.67
CA ASN A 174 -37.75 -14.88 14.96
C ASN A 174 -37.47 -13.39 14.75
N ALA A 175 -38.47 -12.57 14.41
CA ALA A 175 -38.32 -11.14 14.21
C ALA A 175 -37.70 -10.42 15.42
N LYS A 176 -38.11 -10.79 16.64
CA LYS A 176 -37.51 -10.25 17.88
C LYS A 176 -36.09 -10.77 18.13
N LEU A 177 -35.79 -12.01 17.73
CA LEU A 177 -34.51 -12.66 17.99
C LEU A 177 -33.41 -12.28 16.99
N ILE A 178 -33.76 -11.98 15.73
CA ILE A 178 -32.78 -11.66 14.69
C ILE A 178 -31.85 -10.52 15.11
N PRO A 179 -32.32 -9.33 15.54
CA PRO A 179 -31.42 -8.25 15.95
C PRO A 179 -30.55 -8.60 17.16
N LYS A 180 -31.08 -9.37 18.12
CA LYS A 180 -30.30 -9.85 19.27
C LYS A 180 -29.17 -10.78 18.85
N LYS A 181 -29.45 -11.68 17.89
CA LYS A 181 -28.44 -12.58 17.32
C LYS A 181 -27.40 -11.81 16.51
N ILE A 182 -27.81 -10.81 15.72
CA ILE A 182 -26.88 -9.93 14.99
C ILE A 182 -25.93 -9.27 16.00
N ARG A 183 -26.48 -8.64 17.05
CA ARG A 183 -25.68 -8.00 18.10
C ARG A 183 -24.67 -8.96 18.73
N TYR A 184 -25.14 -10.14 19.14
CA TYR A 184 -24.29 -11.19 19.71
C TYR A 184 -23.10 -11.56 18.81
N HIS A 185 -23.30 -11.66 17.50
CA HIS A 185 -22.22 -12.00 16.56
C HIS A 185 -21.31 -10.82 16.22
N ILE A 186 -21.84 -9.60 16.22
CA ILE A 186 -21.01 -8.38 16.14
C ILE A 186 -20.04 -8.35 17.31
N ASP A 187 -20.55 -8.52 18.54
CA ASP A 187 -19.74 -8.51 19.76
C ASP A 187 -18.63 -9.58 19.66
N LYS A 188 -18.97 -10.81 19.23
CA LYS A 188 -17.97 -11.87 19.03
C LYS A 188 -16.91 -11.56 17.96
N LEU A 189 -17.31 -10.95 16.85
CA LEU A 189 -16.37 -10.55 15.80
C LEU A 189 -15.44 -9.47 16.31
N GLN A 190 -15.97 -8.48 17.03
CA GLN A 190 -15.17 -7.42 17.65
C GLN A 190 -14.21 -7.99 18.69
N ASP A 191 -14.66 -8.88 19.57
CA ASP A 191 -13.81 -9.56 20.55
C ASP A 191 -12.66 -10.32 19.86
N TYR A 192 -12.95 -11.02 18.77
CA TYR A 192 -11.94 -11.75 18.01
C TYR A 192 -10.88 -10.81 17.38
N PHE A 193 -11.31 -9.72 16.73
CA PHE A 193 -10.39 -8.81 16.03
C PHE A 193 -9.72 -7.77 16.93
N ASN A 194 -10.25 -7.54 18.14
CA ASN A 194 -9.64 -6.66 19.14
C ASN A 194 -8.69 -7.38 20.08
N ASN A 195 -8.78 -8.70 20.22
CA ASN A 195 -7.77 -9.47 20.93
C ASN A 195 -6.46 -9.49 20.13
N PRO A 196 -5.31 -9.17 20.73
CA PRO A 196 -4.01 -9.31 20.07
C PRO A 196 -3.76 -10.81 19.79
N ALA A 197 -4.11 -11.25 18.58
CA ALA A 197 -3.71 -12.56 18.12
C ALA A 197 -2.16 -12.61 18.03
N PRO A 198 -1.53 -13.77 18.27
CA PRO A 198 -0.08 -13.94 18.13
C PRO A 198 0.44 -13.70 16.70
N ILE A 199 -0.45 -13.63 15.72
CA ILE A 199 -0.15 -13.28 14.33
C ILE A 199 -0.92 -11.99 13.99
N PRO A 200 -0.27 -10.93 13.50
CA PRO A 200 -0.97 -9.73 13.05
C PRO A 200 -1.91 -10.09 11.89
N ILE A 201 -3.20 -10.17 12.18
CA ILE A 201 -4.23 -10.27 11.14
C ILE A 201 -4.57 -8.82 10.75
N GLU A 202 -4.41 -8.51 9.46
CA GLU A 202 -4.83 -7.22 8.91
C GLU A 202 -6.31 -7.01 9.25
N LYS A 203 -6.63 -5.96 10.01
CA LYS A 203 -8.00 -5.73 10.49
C LYS A 203 -8.86 -5.40 9.27
N PRO A 204 -9.83 -6.26 8.91
CA PRO A 204 -10.69 -5.94 7.79
C PRO A 204 -11.58 -4.74 8.13
N LEU A 205 -12.10 -4.05 7.12
CA LEU A 205 -13.12 -3.02 7.29
C LEU A 205 -14.40 -3.67 7.86
N LEU A 206 -14.50 -3.69 9.19
CA LEU A 206 -15.57 -4.38 9.93
C LEU A 206 -16.99 -4.00 9.48
N PRO A 207 -17.30 -2.72 9.16
CA PRO A 207 -18.64 -2.37 8.65
C PRO A 207 -19.00 -3.10 7.35
N ASN A 208 -18.02 -3.35 6.47
CA ASN A 208 -18.27 -4.04 5.22
C ASN A 208 -18.57 -5.53 5.45
N ILE A 209 -17.78 -6.18 6.31
CA ILE A 209 -18.00 -7.56 6.73
C ILE A 209 -19.37 -7.71 7.40
N PHE A 210 -19.72 -6.81 8.33
CA PHE A 210 -20.98 -6.91 9.04
C PHE A 210 -22.15 -6.86 8.07
N HIS A 211 -22.15 -5.92 7.13
CA HIS A 211 -23.17 -5.88 6.09
C HIS A 211 -23.25 -7.21 5.32
N ASP A 212 -22.15 -7.67 4.73
CA ASP A 212 -22.15 -8.86 3.86
C ASP A 212 -22.57 -10.13 4.61
N LEU A 213 -22.34 -10.17 5.92
CA LEU A 213 -22.67 -11.31 6.76
C LEU A 213 -24.12 -11.29 7.25
N PHE A 214 -24.66 -10.12 7.60
CA PHE A 214 -25.98 -10.00 8.23
C PHE A 214 -27.13 -9.75 7.23
N VAL A 215 -26.84 -9.69 5.93
CA VAL A 215 -27.82 -9.79 4.82
C VAL A 215 -28.06 -11.24 4.36
N GLU A 216 -27.88 -12.20 5.26
CA GLU A 216 -28.03 -13.63 5.00
C GLU A 216 -28.91 -14.30 6.05
N THR A 217 -29.84 -15.17 5.64
CA THR A 217 -30.68 -15.93 6.60
C THR A 217 -29.87 -16.91 7.45
N THR A 218 -28.70 -17.31 6.98
CA THR A 218 -27.79 -18.27 7.64
C THR A 218 -26.64 -17.59 8.40
N PHE A 219 -26.76 -16.28 8.66
CA PHE A 219 -25.71 -15.48 9.31
C PHE A 219 -25.18 -16.07 10.64
N ASP A 220 -26.03 -16.79 11.38
CA ASP A 220 -25.66 -17.40 12.66
C ASP A 220 -24.54 -18.43 12.52
N ASP A 221 -24.56 -19.23 11.46
CA ASP A 221 -23.52 -20.21 11.19
C ASP A 221 -22.40 -19.62 10.32
N LEU A 222 -22.73 -18.68 9.45
CA LEU A 222 -21.77 -18.00 8.59
C LEU A 222 -20.77 -17.16 9.39
N SER A 223 -21.21 -16.43 10.42
CA SER A 223 -20.35 -15.71 11.38
C SER A 223 -19.39 -16.64 12.11
N LYS A 224 -19.91 -17.75 12.66
CA LYS A 224 -19.08 -18.76 13.34
C LYS A 224 -18.04 -19.35 12.40
N LEU A 225 -18.42 -19.67 11.16
CA LEU A 225 -17.49 -20.20 10.15
C LEU A 225 -16.49 -19.14 9.68
N PHE A 226 -16.88 -17.88 9.60
CA PHE A 226 -16.00 -16.77 9.25
C PHE A 226 -14.87 -16.59 10.28
N ILE A 227 -15.23 -16.54 11.56
CA ILE A 227 -14.25 -16.52 12.67
C ILE A 227 -13.35 -17.76 12.61
N HIS A 228 -13.96 -18.94 12.43
CA HIS A 228 -13.21 -20.21 12.35
C HIS A 228 -12.26 -20.27 11.14
N SER A 229 -12.65 -19.73 9.98
CA SER A 229 -11.79 -19.63 8.81
C SER A 229 -10.59 -18.73 9.09
N HIS A 230 -10.82 -17.57 9.70
CA HIS A 230 -9.76 -16.61 10.04
C HIS A 230 -8.80 -17.15 11.10
N SER A 231 -9.30 -17.89 12.10
CA SER A 231 -8.45 -18.51 13.12
C SER A 231 -7.56 -19.62 12.56
N LEU A 232 -7.99 -20.24 11.46
CA LEU A 232 -7.20 -21.18 10.67
C LEU A 232 -6.26 -20.51 9.65
N THR A 233 -6.19 -19.17 9.62
CA THR A 233 -5.46 -18.36 8.63
C THR A 233 -5.93 -18.56 7.18
N LEU A 234 -7.12 -19.14 6.99
CA LEU A 234 -7.78 -19.26 5.70
C LEU A 234 -8.44 -17.91 5.40
N LYS A 235 -7.75 -17.04 4.66
CA LYS A 235 -8.22 -15.71 4.22
C LYS A 235 -9.36 -15.79 3.18
N LEU A 236 -10.42 -16.55 3.50
CA LEU A 236 -11.60 -16.73 2.66
C LEU A 236 -12.60 -15.60 2.86
N THR A 237 -13.26 -15.20 1.77
CA THR A 237 -14.34 -14.21 1.80
C THR A 237 -15.65 -14.83 2.30
N ILE A 238 -16.59 -14.00 2.75
CA ILE A 238 -17.93 -14.44 3.16
C ILE A 238 -18.63 -15.27 2.06
N PRO A 239 -18.64 -14.84 0.78
CA PRO A 239 -19.17 -15.65 -0.32
C PRO A 239 -18.53 -17.04 -0.42
N GLN A 240 -17.19 -17.14 -0.30
CA GLN A 240 -16.49 -18.42 -0.38
C GLN A 240 -16.84 -19.36 0.78
N ILE A 241 -16.99 -18.83 2.00
CA ILE A 241 -17.38 -19.64 3.16
C ILE A 241 -18.84 -20.12 3.02
N LYS A 242 -19.73 -19.23 2.55
CA LYS A 242 -21.14 -19.52 2.33
C LYS A 242 -21.33 -20.72 1.39
N VAL A 243 -20.48 -20.84 0.38
CA VAL A 243 -20.49 -21.97 -0.57
C VAL A 243 -20.37 -23.33 0.15
N PHE A 244 -19.53 -23.44 1.18
CA PHE A 244 -19.41 -24.66 1.97
C PHE A 244 -20.59 -24.85 2.94
N LEU A 245 -21.07 -23.76 3.55
CA LEU A 245 -22.20 -23.79 4.47
C LEU A 245 -23.46 -24.33 3.78
N LEU A 246 -23.76 -23.84 2.57
CA LEU A 246 -24.93 -24.29 1.80
C LEU A 246 -24.83 -25.76 1.37
N ALA A 247 -23.63 -26.24 1.06
CA ALA A 247 -23.43 -27.62 0.58
C ALA A 247 -23.44 -28.67 1.72
N PHE A 248 -22.96 -28.31 2.91
CA PHE A 248 -22.65 -29.29 3.96
C PHE A 248 -23.21 -28.96 5.35
N GLY A 249 -23.87 -27.82 5.52
CA GLY A 249 -24.25 -27.29 6.83
C GLY A 249 -23.04 -26.93 7.70
N TYR A 250 -23.29 -26.40 8.90
CA TYR A 250 -22.25 -25.87 9.77
C TYR A 250 -21.16 -26.90 10.13
N LYS A 251 -21.55 -28.09 10.63
CA LYS A 251 -20.60 -29.12 11.07
C LYS A 251 -19.73 -29.62 9.90
N GLY A 252 -20.33 -29.86 8.74
CA GLY A 252 -19.62 -30.33 7.55
C GLY A 252 -18.69 -29.27 6.97
N ALA A 253 -19.15 -28.02 6.87
CA ALA A 253 -18.32 -26.89 6.42
C ALA A 253 -17.12 -26.68 7.35
N LYS A 254 -17.32 -26.70 8.67
CA LYS A 254 -16.25 -26.56 9.66
C LYS A 254 -15.18 -27.67 9.51
N ALA A 255 -15.59 -28.93 9.40
CA ALA A 255 -14.67 -30.05 9.20
C ALA A 255 -13.89 -29.95 7.88
N ARG A 256 -14.54 -29.43 6.83
CA ARG A 256 -13.92 -29.20 5.53
C ARG A 256 -12.88 -28.08 5.58
N LEU A 257 -13.19 -26.94 6.21
CA LEU A 257 -12.24 -25.84 6.43
C LEU A 257 -11.01 -26.32 7.23
N ASN A 258 -11.19 -27.12 8.27
CA ASN A 258 -10.07 -27.74 9.00
C ASN A 258 -9.17 -28.58 8.08
N SER A 259 -9.78 -29.37 7.19
CA SER A 259 -9.05 -30.21 6.24
C SER A 259 -8.27 -29.39 5.22
N ILE A 260 -8.86 -28.30 4.73
CA ILE A 260 -8.22 -27.35 3.81
C ILE A 260 -7.05 -26.65 4.50
N SER A 261 -7.23 -26.16 5.74
CA SER A 261 -6.15 -25.54 6.52
C SER A 261 -5.01 -26.51 6.77
N LYS A 262 -5.30 -27.75 7.18
CA LYS A 262 -4.28 -28.79 7.36
C LYS A 262 -3.54 -29.11 6.05
N TRP A 263 -4.23 -29.13 4.92
CA TRP A 263 -3.60 -29.31 3.62
C TRP A 263 -2.69 -28.14 3.26
N LEU A 264 -3.19 -26.90 3.39
CA LEU A 264 -2.39 -25.69 3.14
C LEU A 264 -1.19 -25.59 4.08
N SER A 265 -1.26 -26.06 5.33
CA SER A 265 -0.10 -26.04 6.24
C SER A 265 1.07 -26.93 5.79
N LYS A 266 0.81 -27.94 4.94
CA LYS A 266 1.85 -28.79 4.33
C LYS A 266 2.47 -28.16 3.09
N ILE A 267 1.84 -27.11 2.58
CA ILE A 267 2.27 -26.37 1.42
C ILE A 267 2.89 -25.08 1.96
N ASN A 268 4.11 -24.73 1.58
CA ASN A 268 4.71 -23.52 2.12
C ASN A 268 3.97 -22.27 1.60
N VAL A 269 2.94 -21.85 2.32
CA VAL A 269 2.04 -20.71 2.00
C VAL A 269 2.74 -19.35 2.07
N ALA A 270 3.93 -19.28 2.68
CA ALA A 270 4.74 -18.08 2.74
C ALA A 270 5.70 -17.93 1.54
N ASN A 271 5.78 -18.94 0.67
CA ASN A 271 6.64 -18.90 -0.52
C ASN A 271 5.80 -18.88 -1.82
N HIS A 272 6.43 -18.56 -2.95
CA HIS A 272 5.78 -18.49 -4.27
C HIS A 272 5.09 -19.80 -4.71
N ASP A 273 5.43 -20.93 -4.09
CA ASP A 273 4.84 -22.27 -4.29
C ASP A 273 3.54 -22.53 -3.50
N GLY A 274 3.05 -21.54 -2.77
CA GLY A 274 1.80 -21.59 -2.03
C GLY A 274 0.57 -21.79 -2.92
N VAL A 275 -0.61 -21.94 -2.31
CA VAL A 275 -1.88 -22.00 -3.03
C VAL A 275 -2.81 -20.90 -2.53
N PHE A 276 -3.29 -20.08 -3.46
CA PHE A 276 -4.36 -19.14 -3.22
C PHE A 276 -5.71 -19.82 -3.51
N LEU A 277 -6.65 -19.77 -2.58
CA LEU A 277 -7.98 -20.38 -2.76
C LEU A 277 -8.86 -19.50 -3.65
N THR A 278 -8.69 -19.61 -4.97
CA THR A 278 -9.53 -18.94 -5.98
C THR A 278 -10.97 -19.47 -5.93
N GLU A 279 -11.90 -18.77 -6.58
CA GLU A 279 -13.30 -19.23 -6.68
C GLU A 279 -13.43 -20.61 -7.35
N ASN A 280 -12.63 -20.91 -8.38
CA ASN A 280 -12.67 -22.23 -9.03
C ASN A 280 -12.19 -23.33 -8.10
N ILE A 281 -11.13 -23.09 -7.32
CA ILE A 281 -10.63 -24.03 -6.34
C ILE A 281 -11.66 -24.24 -5.23
N VAL A 282 -12.26 -23.17 -4.70
CA VAL A 282 -13.33 -23.25 -3.69
C VAL A 282 -14.53 -24.05 -4.22
N ASN A 283 -14.97 -23.78 -5.45
CA ASN A 283 -16.07 -24.50 -6.08
C ASN A 283 -15.74 -25.97 -6.31
N PHE A 284 -14.52 -26.32 -6.73
CA PHE A 284 -14.09 -27.71 -6.84
C PHE A 284 -14.08 -28.42 -5.48
N LEU A 285 -13.55 -27.76 -4.45
CA LEU A 285 -13.53 -28.26 -3.07
C LEU A 285 -14.95 -28.35 -2.48
N ARG A 286 -15.98 -27.77 -3.09
CA ARG A 286 -17.37 -27.92 -2.66
C ARG A 286 -18.02 -29.21 -3.15
N VAL A 287 -17.67 -29.70 -4.35
CA VAL A 287 -18.50 -30.71 -5.06
C VAL A 287 -18.43 -32.10 -4.43
N ASN A 288 -17.24 -32.55 -4.02
CA ASN A 288 -17.07 -33.93 -3.56
C ASN A 288 -17.41 -34.08 -2.07
N LYS A 289 -18.22 -35.08 -1.68
CA LYS A 289 -18.51 -35.40 -0.28
C LYS A 289 -17.25 -35.76 0.51
N ASP A 290 -16.27 -36.41 -0.10
CA ASP A 290 -14.96 -36.66 0.51
C ASP A 290 -13.95 -35.57 0.11
N ILE A 291 -13.61 -34.71 1.07
CA ILE A 291 -12.60 -33.65 0.89
C ILE A 291 -11.21 -34.23 0.59
N LYS A 292 -10.86 -35.40 1.13
CA LYS A 292 -9.51 -35.98 0.96
C LYS A 292 -9.25 -36.31 -0.51
N THR A 293 -10.24 -36.83 -1.21
CA THR A 293 -10.15 -37.10 -2.64
C THR A 293 -9.92 -35.82 -3.45
N SER A 294 -10.65 -34.74 -3.17
CA SER A 294 -10.42 -33.44 -3.84
C SER A 294 -9.03 -32.88 -3.55
N LEU A 295 -8.56 -32.94 -2.31
CA LEU A 295 -7.22 -32.43 -1.94
C LEU A 295 -6.10 -33.24 -2.61
N LYS A 296 -6.21 -34.58 -2.65
CA LYS A 296 -5.27 -35.44 -3.39
C LYS A 296 -5.24 -35.12 -4.89
N HIS A 297 -6.39 -34.79 -5.48
CA HIS A 297 -6.45 -34.38 -6.87
C HIS A 297 -5.69 -33.07 -7.11
N LEU A 298 -5.85 -32.06 -6.24
CA LEU A 298 -5.09 -30.82 -6.33
C LEU A 298 -3.58 -31.06 -6.17
N ASP A 299 -3.17 -31.91 -5.22
CA ASP A 299 -1.76 -32.29 -5.07
C ASP A 299 -1.20 -32.98 -6.32
N ASN A 300 -1.99 -33.86 -6.96
CA ASN A 300 -1.60 -34.48 -8.20
C ASN A 300 -1.42 -33.46 -9.34
N LEU A 301 -2.33 -32.48 -9.48
CA LEU A 301 -2.20 -31.42 -10.47
C LEU A 301 -0.93 -30.59 -10.25
N ARG A 302 -0.63 -30.23 -9.00
CA ARG A 302 0.62 -29.51 -8.65
C ARG A 302 1.86 -30.33 -8.98
N ARG A 303 1.85 -31.64 -8.69
CA ARG A 303 2.93 -32.56 -9.05
C ARG A 303 3.13 -32.60 -10.57
N LEU A 304 2.06 -32.77 -11.34
CA LEU A 304 2.12 -32.76 -12.81
C LEU A 304 2.70 -31.44 -13.35
N THR A 305 2.29 -30.30 -12.81
CA THR A 305 2.88 -29.00 -13.18
C THR A 305 4.39 -28.98 -12.94
N ARG A 306 4.85 -29.44 -11.77
CA ARG A 306 6.29 -29.49 -11.44
C ARG A 306 7.07 -30.41 -12.37
N GLU A 307 6.46 -31.49 -12.83
CA GLU A 307 7.04 -32.46 -13.77
C GLU A 307 7.01 -32.00 -15.24
N GLY A 308 6.57 -30.77 -15.54
CA GLY A 308 6.54 -30.25 -16.91
C GLY A 308 5.27 -30.61 -17.68
N ASN A 309 4.26 -31.18 -17.00
CA ASN A 309 2.99 -31.60 -17.57
C ASN A 309 1.88 -30.58 -17.27
N PHE A 310 2.17 -29.29 -17.38
CA PHE A 310 1.18 -28.23 -17.22
C PHE A 310 0.22 -28.16 -18.40
N ASN A 311 -1.10 -28.17 -18.13
CA ASN A 311 -2.13 -27.93 -19.12
C ASN A 311 -2.84 -26.59 -18.86
N PRO A 312 -2.60 -25.53 -19.67
CA PRO A 312 -3.23 -24.23 -19.49
C PRO A 312 -4.76 -24.24 -19.66
N LYS A 313 -5.33 -25.28 -20.28
CA LYS A 313 -6.78 -25.45 -20.43
C LYS A 313 -7.42 -26.06 -19.17
N ASN A 314 -6.63 -26.68 -18.29
CA ASN A 314 -7.12 -27.16 -17.00
C ASN A 314 -7.20 -25.99 -16.02
N ILE A 315 -8.43 -25.49 -15.80
CA ILE A 315 -8.69 -24.32 -14.94
C ILE A 315 -8.14 -24.51 -13.53
N LEU A 316 -8.25 -25.71 -12.94
CA LEU A 316 -7.75 -25.96 -11.59
C LEU A 316 -6.23 -25.96 -11.54
N GLN A 317 -5.59 -26.61 -12.52
CA GLN A 317 -4.13 -26.60 -12.62
C GLN A 317 -3.60 -25.19 -12.83
N ARG A 318 -4.30 -24.38 -13.63
CA ARG A 318 -3.98 -22.97 -13.84
C ARG A 318 -4.13 -22.17 -12.55
N ASP A 319 -5.28 -22.24 -11.88
CA ASP A 319 -5.54 -21.45 -10.67
C ASP A 319 -4.62 -21.80 -9.49
N LEU A 320 -4.07 -23.01 -9.45
CA LEU A 320 -3.03 -23.40 -8.50
C LEU A 320 -1.73 -22.56 -8.65
N GLU A 321 -1.50 -21.96 -9.82
CA GLU A 321 -0.35 -21.09 -10.11
C GLU A 321 -0.61 -19.60 -9.78
N PHE A 322 -1.83 -19.24 -9.37
CA PHE A 322 -2.19 -17.83 -9.13
C PHE A 322 -1.38 -17.20 -8.00
N GLN A 323 -1.02 -17.97 -6.96
CA GLN A 323 -0.16 -17.48 -5.88
C GLN A 323 1.24 -17.10 -6.41
N ARG A 324 1.79 -17.90 -7.31
CA ARG A 324 3.10 -17.64 -7.93
C ARG A 324 3.03 -16.37 -8.79
N TYR A 325 2.00 -16.25 -9.62
CA TYR A 325 1.74 -15.05 -10.42
C TYR A 325 1.63 -13.79 -9.55
N ILE A 326 0.81 -13.81 -8.50
CA ILE A 326 0.56 -12.61 -7.70
C ILE A 326 1.78 -12.22 -6.87
N THR A 327 2.60 -13.19 -6.46
CA THR A 327 3.87 -12.93 -5.77
C THR A 327 4.84 -12.19 -6.70
N GLU A 328 5.08 -12.71 -7.91
CA GLU A 328 5.95 -12.06 -8.90
C GLU A 328 5.41 -10.69 -9.34
N TYR A 329 4.11 -10.59 -9.61
CA TYR A 329 3.46 -9.32 -9.94
C TYR A 329 3.65 -8.27 -8.84
N THR A 330 3.51 -8.67 -7.58
CA THR A 330 3.69 -7.78 -6.41
C THR A 330 5.14 -7.31 -6.28
N TRP A 331 6.10 -8.22 -6.43
CA TRP A 331 7.54 -7.91 -6.34
C TRP A 331 8.01 -6.97 -7.44
N LEU A 332 7.62 -7.20 -8.70
CA LEU A 332 7.98 -6.31 -9.80
C LEU A 332 7.39 -4.89 -9.65
N ASN A 333 6.27 -4.74 -8.93
CA ASN A 333 5.68 -3.45 -8.61
C ASN A 333 6.18 -2.84 -7.28
N SER A 334 7.22 -3.43 -6.67
CA SER A 334 7.84 -2.98 -5.41
C SER A 334 6.85 -2.81 -4.25
N GLN A 335 5.79 -3.63 -4.23
CA GLN A 335 4.80 -3.62 -3.16
C GLN A 335 5.14 -4.66 -2.08
N GLN A 336 4.83 -4.34 -0.82
CA GLN A 336 5.04 -5.25 0.31
C GLN A 336 3.86 -6.22 0.50
N ALA A 337 2.64 -5.78 0.23
CA ALA A 337 1.42 -6.57 0.35
C ALA A 337 1.02 -7.15 -1.01
N LEU A 338 0.53 -8.41 -1.02
CA LEU A 338 0.09 -9.07 -2.25
C LEU A 338 -1.04 -8.29 -2.92
N MET A 339 -0.86 -7.97 -4.20
CA MET A 339 -1.80 -7.17 -5.00
C MET A 339 -2.99 -8.01 -5.50
N VAL A 340 -3.75 -8.61 -4.60
CA VAL A 340 -4.92 -9.45 -4.95
C VAL A 340 -6.14 -8.57 -5.23
N SER A 341 -6.71 -8.68 -6.43
CA SER A 341 -7.92 -7.98 -6.82
C SER A 341 -8.65 -8.74 -7.94
N PRO A 342 -9.94 -8.45 -8.20
CA PRO A 342 -10.64 -8.99 -9.38
C PRO A 342 -9.93 -8.65 -10.69
N LYS A 343 -9.28 -7.48 -10.78
CA LYS A 343 -8.51 -7.07 -11.95
C LYS A 343 -7.28 -7.95 -12.15
N THR A 344 -6.46 -8.14 -11.11
CA THR A 344 -5.23 -8.96 -11.22
C THR A 344 -5.55 -10.42 -11.51
N TYR A 345 -6.64 -10.96 -10.97
CA TYR A 345 -7.12 -12.29 -11.36
C TYR A 345 -7.62 -12.34 -12.82
N ASN A 346 -8.33 -11.32 -13.30
CA ASN A 346 -8.73 -11.23 -14.71
C ASN A 346 -7.52 -11.17 -15.65
N ASP A 347 -6.47 -10.43 -15.29
CA ASP A 347 -5.24 -10.35 -16.06
C ASP A 347 -4.52 -11.72 -16.08
N PHE A 348 -4.47 -12.41 -14.94
CA PHE A 348 -3.95 -13.79 -14.83
C PHE A 348 -4.67 -14.77 -15.76
N THR A 349 -6.01 -14.73 -15.80
CA THR A 349 -6.79 -15.68 -16.62
C THR A 349 -6.60 -15.49 -18.13
N LYS A 350 -6.07 -14.33 -18.56
CA LYS A 350 -5.77 -13.99 -19.95
C LYS A 350 -4.33 -14.30 -20.38
N LEU A 351 -3.50 -14.79 -19.45
CA LEU A 351 -2.12 -15.16 -19.74
C LEU A 351 -2.06 -16.24 -20.83
N LYS A 352 -1.09 -16.08 -21.74
CA LYS A 352 -0.84 -17.00 -22.87
C LYS A 352 0.41 -17.84 -22.60
N ASN A 353 0.61 -18.88 -23.40
CA ASN A 353 1.88 -19.60 -23.40
C ASN A 353 3.00 -18.67 -23.87
N LEU A 354 4.11 -18.67 -23.14
CA LEU A 354 5.30 -17.92 -23.50
C LEU A 354 6.12 -18.70 -24.53
N PRO A 355 6.74 -18.01 -25.50
CA PRO A 355 7.76 -18.64 -26.33
C PRO A 355 9.00 -19.02 -25.49
N PRO A 356 9.92 -19.82 -26.05
CA PRO A 356 11.23 -20.05 -25.45
C PRO A 356 11.97 -18.73 -25.14
N GLN A 357 12.82 -18.73 -24.12
CA GLN A 357 13.64 -17.58 -23.77
C GLN A 357 14.54 -17.20 -24.94
N LYS A 358 14.46 -15.93 -25.35
CA LYS A 358 15.35 -15.36 -26.36
C LYS A 358 16.62 -14.87 -25.68
N TYR A 359 17.75 -15.08 -26.33
CA TYR A 359 19.01 -14.45 -25.94
C TYR A 359 19.23 -13.24 -26.83
N TYR A 360 19.57 -12.11 -26.22
CA TYR A 360 19.80 -10.85 -26.89
C TYR A 360 21.30 -10.57 -26.95
N SER A 361 21.72 -9.74 -27.91
CA SER A 361 23.05 -9.16 -27.97
C SER A 361 22.93 -7.65 -27.91
N ILE A 362 23.88 -6.98 -27.27
CA ILE A 362 23.96 -5.52 -27.29
C ILE A 362 24.79 -5.07 -28.48
N SER A 363 24.26 -4.09 -29.22
CA SER A 363 25.02 -3.30 -30.17
C SER A 363 24.99 -1.83 -29.74
N LEU A 364 26.16 -1.23 -29.59
CA LEU A 364 26.26 0.18 -29.23
C LEU A 364 25.98 1.07 -30.45
N THR A 365 25.11 2.06 -30.27
CA THR A 365 24.90 3.12 -31.26
C THR A 365 26.15 4.00 -31.37
N ASP A 366 26.29 4.75 -32.46
CA ASP A 366 27.41 5.69 -32.62
C ASP A 366 27.41 6.78 -31.53
N LYS A 367 26.21 7.20 -31.09
CA LYS A 367 26.06 8.09 -29.95
C LYS A 367 26.66 7.48 -28.68
N HIS A 368 26.45 6.19 -28.42
CA HIS A 368 27.06 5.50 -27.27
C HIS A 368 28.57 5.43 -27.42
N LYS A 369 29.09 5.07 -28.61
CA LYS A 369 30.53 4.99 -28.85
C LYS A 369 31.23 6.34 -28.63
N ASN A 370 30.66 7.44 -29.12
CA ASN A 370 31.23 8.78 -28.91
C ASN A 370 31.25 9.15 -27.41
N HIS A 371 30.18 8.86 -26.66
CA HIS A 371 30.17 9.12 -25.23
C HIS A 371 31.16 8.21 -24.47
N ALA A 372 31.36 6.97 -24.92
CA ALA A 372 32.35 6.07 -24.36
C ALA A 372 33.79 6.57 -24.61
N GLU A 373 34.08 7.12 -25.79
CA GLU A 373 35.36 7.77 -26.10
C GLU A 373 35.62 8.99 -25.21
N ARG A 374 34.61 9.85 -25.01
CA ARG A 374 34.71 10.94 -24.04
C ARG A 374 35.06 10.42 -22.63
N VAL A 375 34.35 9.40 -22.15
CA VAL A 375 34.59 8.82 -20.81
C VAL A 375 35.98 8.21 -20.72
N ALA A 376 36.50 7.61 -21.80
CA ALA A 376 37.88 7.12 -21.86
C ALA A 376 38.90 8.25 -21.65
N HIS A 377 38.73 9.41 -22.26
CA HIS A 377 39.59 10.58 -21.98
C HIS A 377 39.50 11.04 -20.51
N GLU A 378 38.28 11.15 -19.97
CA GLU A 378 38.07 11.50 -18.55
C GLU A 378 38.77 10.50 -17.61
N ALA A 379 38.72 9.20 -17.93
CA ALA A 379 39.42 8.15 -17.20
C ALA A 379 40.95 8.25 -17.35
N VAL A 380 41.48 8.52 -18.55
CA VAL A 380 42.92 8.70 -18.78
C VAL A 380 43.48 9.87 -17.97
N TYR A 381 42.76 11.00 -17.87
CA TYR A 381 43.20 12.10 -17.02
C TYR A 381 43.32 11.70 -15.54
N LEU A 382 42.40 10.87 -15.04
CA LEU A 382 42.51 10.30 -13.70
C LEU A 382 43.70 9.35 -13.59
N LEU A 383 43.91 8.47 -14.58
CA LEU A 383 45.04 7.54 -14.59
C LEU A 383 46.39 8.27 -14.53
N GLN A 384 46.56 9.30 -15.35
CA GLN A 384 47.76 10.15 -15.34
C GLN A 384 47.97 10.81 -13.97
N TYR A 385 46.89 11.30 -13.35
CA TYR A 385 46.95 11.83 -12.00
C TYR A 385 47.34 10.77 -10.97
N LEU A 386 46.78 9.56 -11.02
CA LEU A 386 47.10 8.46 -10.12
C LEU A 386 48.59 8.07 -10.21
N HIS A 387 49.15 7.94 -11.41
CA HIS A 387 50.58 7.70 -11.59
C HIS A 387 51.45 8.86 -11.10
N LYS A 388 51.01 10.10 -11.32
CA LYS A 388 51.70 11.29 -10.79
C LYS A 388 51.77 11.24 -9.27
N ILE A 389 50.66 11.00 -8.58
CA ILE A 389 50.67 11.00 -7.10
C ILE A 389 51.44 9.81 -6.53
N ARG A 390 51.45 8.66 -7.21
CA ARG A 390 52.25 7.49 -6.78
C ARG A 390 53.74 7.82 -6.71
N ARG A 391 54.24 8.67 -7.60
CA ARG A 391 55.64 9.16 -7.58
C ARG A 391 55.93 10.17 -6.46
N LEU A 392 54.88 10.77 -5.88
CA LEU A 392 54.99 11.83 -4.87
C LEU A 392 54.80 11.33 -3.42
N THR A 393 54.43 10.07 -3.21
CA THR A 393 54.18 9.50 -1.89
C THR A 393 54.66 8.06 -1.85
N GLN A 394 55.03 7.56 -0.66
CA GLN A 394 55.26 6.13 -0.41
C GLN A 394 54.07 5.46 0.30
N ARG A 395 53.10 6.26 0.76
CA ARG A 395 51.88 5.76 1.41
C ARG A 395 51.07 4.89 0.44
N LYS A 396 50.39 3.85 0.94
CA LYS A 396 49.46 3.06 0.13
C LYS A 396 48.37 3.96 -0.45
N ILE A 397 47.95 3.70 -1.69
CA ILE A 397 46.88 4.43 -2.36
C ILE A 397 45.70 3.47 -2.55
N VAL A 398 44.54 3.86 -2.07
CA VAL A 398 43.30 3.11 -2.22
C VAL A 398 42.36 3.91 -3.12
N VAL A 399 41.95 3.34 -4.25
CA VAL A 399 40.96 3.92 -5.16
C VAL A 399 39.60 3.33 -4.85
N VAL A 400 38.63 4.18 -4.51
CA VAL A 400 37.24 3.82 -4.27
C VAL A 400 36.39 4.35 -5.41
N GLY A 401 35.83 3.45 -6.22
CA GLY A 401 34.78 3.80 -7.17
C GLY A 401 33.42 3.82 -6.47
N ASN A 402 32.69 4.94 -6.52
CA ASN A 402 31.30 4.92 -6.08
C ASN A 402 30.49 3.98 -7.00
N ASP A 403 29.86 2.96 -6.42
CA ASP A 403 29.12 1.93 -7.15
C ASP A 403 27.95 2.58 -7.93
N ARG A 404 28.00 2.45 -9.27
CA ARG A 404 27.41 3.26 -10.35
C ARG A 404 28.49 4.07 -11.08
N TYR A 405 28.38 5.38 -11.22
CA TYR A 405 29.17 6.14 -12.21
C TYR A 405 30.69 5.98 -12.03
N GLY A 406 31.21 6.26 -10.82
CA GLY A 406 32.64 6.17 -10.54
C GLY A 406 33.22 4.76 -10.72
N ARG A 407 32.51 3.73 -10.27
CA ARG A 407 32.90 2.32 -10.49
C ARG A 407 32.82 1.95 -11.96
N GLN A 408 31.62 2.00 -12.54
CA GLN A 408 31.29 1.38 -13.83
C GLN A 408 32.01 2.06 -14.99
N TRP A 409 32.15 3.37 -14.97
CA TRP A 409 32.61 4.10 -16.16
C TRP A 409 34.05 4.57 -16.07
N ILE A 410 34.63 4.61 -14.87
CA ILE A 410 35.98 5.14 -14.66
C ILE A 410 36.90 4.08 -14.05
N VAL A 411 36.61 3.61 -12.83
CA VAL A 411 37.58 2.78 -12.10
C VAL A 411 37.68 1.36 -12.67
N GLU A 412 36.57 0.72 -13.04
CA GLU A 412 36.58 -0.63 -13.65
C GLU A 412 37.31 -0.66 -15.00
N PRO A 413 37.04 0.27 -15.95
CA PRO A 413 37.83 0.35 -17.18
C PRO A 413 39.33 0.60 -16.96
N LEU A 414 39.72 1.26 -15.87
CA LEU A 414 41.12 1.55 -15.56
C LEU A 414 41.87 0.43 -14.84
N GLN A 415 41.19 -0.62 -14.35
CA GLN A 415 41.81 -1.64 -13.50
C GLN A 415 43.07 -2.26 -14.11
N GLU A 416 43.04 -2.55 -15.40
CA GLU A 416 44.17 -3.19 -16.11
C GLU A 416 45.42 -2.30 -16.23
N HIS A 417 45.26 -0.98 -16.02
CA HIS A 417 46.34 0.00 -16.06
C HIS A 417 46.88 0.39 -14.67
N LEU A 418 46.27 -0.12 -13.60
CA LEU A 418 46.67 0.18 -12.22
C LEU A 418 47.37 -1.03 -11.59
N SER A 419 48.69 -0.92 -11.38
CA SER A 419 49.46 -2.01 -10.76
C SER A 419 48.92 -2.37 -9.36
N PRO A 420 48.64 -3.65 -9.07
CA PRO A 420 48.23 -4.10 -7.73
C PRO A 420 49.26 -3.85 -6.63
N SER A 421 50.55 -3.67 -6.98
CA SER A 421 51.60 -3.30 -6.02
C SER A 421 51.43 -1.87 -5.50
N ASP A 422 50.86 -1.00 -6.33
CA ASP A 422 50.87 0.44 -6.13
C ASP A 422 49.51 0.98 -5.66
N PHE A 423 48.43 0.31 -6.09
CA PHE A 423 47.04 0.69 -5.87
C PHE A 423 46.20 -0.48 -5.36
N SER A 424 45.34 -0.22 -4.38
CA SER A 424 44.24 -1.13 -4.02
C SER A 424 42.92 -0.55 -4.49
N ILE A 425 42.08 -1.35 -5.15
CA ILE A 425 40.78 -0.90 -5.68
C ILE A 425 39.65 -1.48 -4.83
N ASN A 426 38.67 -0.65 -4.47
CA ASN A 426 37.48 -1.04 -3.73
C ASN A 426 36.23 -0.37 -4.30
N TYR A 427 35.08 -1.01 -4.09
CA TYR A 427 33.79 -0.50 -4.54
C TYR A 427 32.83 -0.42 -3.38
N PHE A 428 32.26 0.76 -3.18
CA PHE A 428 31.27 1.01 -2.14
C PHE A 428 30.12 1.82 -2.74
N ARG A 429 28.89 1.55 -2.29
CA ARG A 429 27.69 2.16 -2.85
C ARG A 429 27.12 3.25 -1.96
N THR A 430 27.20 4.48 -2.45
CA THR A 430 26.46 5.61 -1.89
C THR A 430 25.57 6.21 -2.98
N PRO A 431 24.24 5.94 -2.97
CA PRO A 431 23.35 6.42 -4.04
C PRO A 431 22.89 7.86 -3.80
N SER A 432 23.21 8.77 -4.74
CA SER A 432 22.90 10.20 -4.67
C SER A 432 21.43 10.55 -4.44
N HIS A 433 20.47 9.77 -4.97
CA HIS A 433 19.04 10.05 -4.80
C HIS A 433 18.52 9.76 -3.37
N MET A 434 19.22 8.92 -2.60
CA MET A 434 18.89 8.68 -1.18
C MET A 434 19.77 9.51 -0.24
N SER A 435 20.64 10.37 -0.77
CA SER A 435 21.59 11.18 0.00
C SER A 435 20.95 12.48 0.46
N MET A 436 20.93 12.69 1.78
CA MET A 436 20.39 13.89 2.44
C MET A 436 21.52 14.64 3.13
N ARG A 437 21.36 15.95 3.37
CA ARG A 437 22.40 16.83 3.93
C ARG A 437 23.19 16.21 5.09
N LEU A 438 22.52 15.66 6.10
CA LEU A 438 23.12 15.10 7.33
C LEU A 438 23.30 13.57 7.30
N LYS A 439 23.16 12.94 6.14
CA LYS A 439 23.25 11.47 5.99
C LYS A 439 24.67 11.00 6.32
N VAL A 440 24.78 9.95 7.15
CA VAL A 440 26.04 9.24 7.44
C VAL A 440 25.79 7.75 7.27
N ARG A 441 26.20 7.16 6.13
CA ARG A 441 25.77 5.81 5.76
C ARG A 441 26.64 4.73 6.39
N ASN A 442 26.00 3.74 7.01
CA ASN A 442 26.67 2.49 7.40
C ASN A 442 25.84 1.24 7.05
N LYS A 443 24.55 1.20 7.45
CA LYS A 443 23.60 0.13 7.09
C LYS A 443 22.22 0.70 6.71
N LEU A 444 21.51 0.02 5.81
CA LEU A 444 20.08 0.24 5.58
C LEU A 444 19.23 -0.46 6.66
N PRO A 445 17.95 -0.05 6.84
CA PRO A 445 16.97 -0.81 7.62
C PRO A 445 16.88 -2.29 7.20
N SER A 446 17.12 -2.58 5.91
CA SER A 446 17.14 -3.93 5.33
C SER A 446 18.45 -4.71 5.54
N HIS A 447 19.35 -4.25 6.41
CA HIS A 447 20.64 -4.89 6.73
C HIS A 447 21.67 -4.92 5.58
N ALA A 448 21.35 -4.37 4.41
CA ALA A 448 22.33 -4.12 3.35
C ALA A 448 23.35 -3.06 3.78
N GLN A 449 24.65 -3.37 3.62
CA GLN A 449 25.76 -2.48 3.95
C GLN A 449 25.93 -1.44 2.84
N LEU A 450 25.74 -0.15 3.17
CA LEU A 450 25.96 0.98 2.24
C LEU A 450 27.17 1.86 2.61
N GLY A 451 27.82 1.57 3.75
CA GLY A 451 29.09 2.19 4.14
C GLY A 451 30.28 1.28 3.88
N PHE A 452 31.44 1.65 4.41
CA PHE A 452 32.64 0.82 4.33
C PHE A 452 32.51 -0.47 5.13
N SER A 453 33.13 -1.55 4.62
CA SER A 453 33.18 -2.85 5.31
C SER A 453 34.00 -2.76 6.59
N LYS A 454 33.71 -3.61 7.60
CA LYS A 454 34.51 -3.67 8.83
C LYS A 454 36.00 -3.84 8.53
N GLN A 455 36.34 -4.78 7.65
CA GLN A 455 37.72 -5.06 7.26
C GLN A 455 38.37 -3.81 6.62
N PHE A 456 37.64 -3.09 5.78
CA PHE A 456 38.13 -1.86 5.17
C PHE A 456 38.36 -0.76 6.20
N ILE A 457 37.46 -0.58 7.17
CA ILE A 457 37.59 0.43 8.24
C ILE A 457 38.84 0.14 9.10
N VAL A 458 39.06 -1.12 9.47
CA VAL A 458 40.27 -1.53 10.21
C VAL A 458 41.52 -1.21 9.41
N LYS A 459 41.52 -1.50 8.09
CA LYS A 459 42.63 -1.15 7.20
C LYS A 459 42.87 0.36 7.12
N LEU A 460 41.81 1.16 7.00
CA LEU A 460 41.92 2.62 7.02
C LEU A 460 42.54 3.12 8.33
N SER A 461 42.12 2.56 9.47
CA SER A 461 42.59 3.00 10.79
C SER A 461 44.05 2.65 11.07
N THR A 462 44.50 1.50 10.59
CA THR A 462 45.84 0.95 10.86
C THR A 462 46.87 1.44 9.84
N GLU A 463 46.54 1.40 8.55
CA GLU A 463 47.50 1.73 7.48
C GLU A 463 47.46 3.21 7.07
N MET A 464 46.35 3.90 7.37
CA MET A 464 46.09 5.30 6.98
C MET A 464 46.50 5.59 5.52
N PRO A 465 46.01 4.84 4.51
CA PRO A 465 46.35 5.05 3.11
C PRO A 465 45.81 6.39 2.58
N HIS A 466 46.33 6.90 1.46
CA HIS A 466 45.58 7.91 0.70
C HIS A 466 44.33 7.25 0.11
N LEU A 467 43.17 7.89 0.26
CA LEU A 467 41.90 7.41 -0.27
C LEU A 467 41.46 8.30 -1.43
N ILE A 468 41.33 7.73 -2.63
CA ILE A 468 40.82 8.44 -3.81
C ILE A 468 39.38 8.03 -4.03
N ILE A 469 38.42 8.92 -3.77
CA ILE A 469 36.99 8.64 -3.97
C ILE A 469 36.61 9.16 -5.35
N VAL A 470 36.39 8.25 -6.28
CA VAL A 470 36.06 8.54 -7.68
C VAL A 470 34.56 8.54 -7.85
N ASP A 471 34.01 9.69 -8.23
CA ASP A 471 32.61 9.86 -8.58
C ASP A 471 32.43 11.12 -9.44
N SER A 472 31.31 11.20 -10.14
CA SER A 472 30.92 12.39 -10.90
C SER A 472 29.51 12.84 -10.52
N ALA A 473 29.14 14.04 -10.94
CA ALA A 473 27.80 14.59 -10.74
C ALA A 473 27.17 15.02 -12.06
N SER A 474 25.85 15.17 -12.07
CA SER A 474 25.11 15.68 -13.22
C SER A 474 25.49 17.13 -13.55
N THR A 475 25.37 17.48 -14.84
CA THR A 475 25.69 18.81 -15.36
C THR A 475 24.84 19.92 -14.76
N GLY A 476 23.54 19.69 -14.52
CA GLY A 476 22.61 20.73 -14.04
C GLY A 476 22.64 22.00 -14.90
N ILE A 477 22.41 23.17 -14.28
CA ILE A 477 22.33 24.48 -14.96
C ILE A 477 23.73 25.13 -15.13
N ASN A 478 24.65 24.93 -14.18
CA ASN A 478 25.98 25.57 -14.21
C ASN A 478 27.05 24.67 -14.83
N VAL A 479 27.39 24.88 -16.11
CA VAL A 479 28.39 24.07 -16.83
C VAL A 479 29.86 24.45 -16.53
N ASN A 480 30.10 25.54 -15.80
CA ASN A 480 31.44 26.08 -15.53
C ASN A 480 31.99 25.75 -14.13
N GLU A 481 31.27 24.95 -13.33
CA GLU A 481 31.67 24.61 -11.96
C GLU A 481 32.03 23.12 -11.84
N ILE A 482 33.06 22.80 -11.06
CA ILE A 482 33.38 21.41 -10.67
C ILE A 482 32.37 20.96 -9.63
N LYS A 483 31.78 19.78 -9.84
CA LYS A 483 30.67 19.27 -9.01
C LYS A 483 30.94 17.89 -8.47
N TYR A 484 30.95 17.75 -7.16
CA TYR A 484 30.94 16.47 -6.49
C TYR A 484 29.50 16.11 -6.12
N SER A 485 29.15 14.83 -6.25
CA SER A 485 27.77 14.39 -6.08
C SER A 485 27.32 14.51 -4.62
N ARG A 486 26.00 14.42 -4.38
CA ARG A 486 25.46 14.29 -3.01
C ARG A 486 26.00 13.03 -2.33
N ALA A 487 26.30 11.98 -3.09
CA ALA A 487 26.97 10.81 -2.56
C ALA A 487 28.42 11.08 -2.14
N THR A 488 29.18 11.87 -2.90
CA THR A 488 30.53 12.30 -2.49
C THR A 488 30.48 13.06 -1.17
N ARG A 489 29.51 13.96 -0.96
CA ARG A 489 29.30 14.62 0.34
C ARG A 489 29.04 13.61 1.46
N ASP A 490 28.20 12.60 1.24
CA ASP A 490 27.93 11.58 2.26
C ASP A 490 29.19 10.79 2.63
N TYR A 491 30.11 10.52 1.68
CA TYR A 491 31.44 9.98 2.01
C TYR A 491 32.22 10.93 2.91
N VAL A 492 32.19 12.23 2.64
CA VAL A 492 32.85 13.24 3.50
C VAL A 492 32.22 13.28 4.89
N ASN A 493 30.89 13.19 5.01
CA ASN A 493 30.20 13.07 6.29
C ASN A 493 30.65 11.80 7.05
N TRP A 494 30.83 10.67 6.36
CA TRP A 494 31.36 9.43 6.96
C TRP A 494 32.80 9.60 7.43
N ILE A 495 33.66 10.23 6.62
CA ILE A 495 35.04 10.55 7.02
C ILE A 495 35.06 11.53 8.20
N ALA A 496 34.06 12.41 8.34
CA ALA A 496 33.91 13.25 9.53
C ALA A 496 33.69 12.41 10.78
N ALA A 497 32.87 11.35 10.72
CA ALA A 497 32.66 10.42 11.82
C ALA A 497 33.93 9.63 12.17
N PHE A 498 34.65 9.14 11.15
CA PHE A 498 35.94 8.48 11.32
C PHE A 498 36.97 9.39 12.00
N ASN A 499 37.12 10.63 11.50
CA ASN A 499 38.02 11.62 12.06
C ASN A 499 37.61 12.06 13.46
N HIS A 500 36.31 12.15 13.75
CA HIS A 500 35.80 12.47 15.07
C HIS A 500 36.24 11.42 16.10
N ILE A 501 36.14 10.13 15.79
CA ILE A 501 36.64 9.07 16.69
C ILE A 501 38.15 9.13 16.82
N ARG A 502 38.88 9.22 15.70
CA ARG A 502 40.36 9.28 15.73
C ARG A 502 40.91 10.45 16.55
N SER A 503 40.18 11.57 16.57
CA SER A 503 40.54 12.80 17.27
C SER A 503 39.98 12.86 18.70
N GLU A 504 39.68 11.72 19.32
CA GLU A 504 39.10 11.64 20.68
C GLU A 504 37.83 12.49 20.86
N LYS A 505 37.03 12.60 19.79
CA LYS A 505 35.78 13.39 19.72
C LYS A 505 36.01 14.91 19.85
N VAL A 506 37.24 15.38 19.65
CA VAL A 506 37.61 16.81 19.70
C VAL A 506 37.51 17.45 18.32
N VAL A 507 36.43 18.21 18.09
CA VAL A 507 36.11 18.82 16.77
C VAL A 507 37.21 19.73 16.23
N SER A 508 37.88 20.51 17.09
CA SER A 508 38.92 21.46 16.68
C SER A 508 40.12 20.79 15.99
N GLN A 509 40.38 19.51 16.25
CA GLN A 509 41.51 18.78 15.69
C GLN A 509 41.33 18.39 14.20
N TYR A 510 40.08 18.27 13.72
CA TYR A 510 39.80 17.83 12.34
C TYR A 510 38.90 18.79 11.54
N ARG A 511 38.25 19.78 12.17
CA ARG A 511 37.33 20.70 11.48
C ARG A 511 37.93 21.33 10.22
N ASN A 512 39.14 21.86 10.31
CA ASN A 512 39.83 22.52 9.19
C ASN A 512 40.26 21.56 8.07
N LYS A 513 40.18 20.25 8.31
CA LYS A 513 40.56 19.19 7.37
C LYS A 513 39.40 18.70 6.49
N MET A 514 38.14 18.97 6.83
CA MET A 514 36.98 18.27 6.24
C MET A 514 36.40 18.85 4.93
N GLN A 515 36.84 20.03 4.47
CA GLN A 515 36.24 20.78 3.35
C GLN A 515 34.71 20.98 3.43
N LEU A 516 34.12 20.82 4.61
CA LEU A 516 32.73 21.11 4.91
C LEU A 516 32.62 22.48 5.58
N PRO A 517 31.49 23.19 5.43
CA PRO A 517 31.20 24.39 6.22
C PRO A 517 31.26 24.11 7.74
N ASN A 518 31.79 25.04 8.53
CA ASN A 518 31.94 24.85 9.99
C ASN A 518 30.60 24.57 10.67
N ASN A 519 29.56 25.33 10.31
CA ASN A 519 28.20 25.14 10.81
C ASN A 519 27.60 23.77 10.45
N HIS A 520 28.00 23.19 9.31
CA HIS A 520 27.54 21.86 8.91
C HIS A 520 28.14 20.76 9.80
N ILE A 521 29.41 20.88 10.21
CA ILE A 521 30.01 19.92 11.16
C ILE A 521 29.30 19.99 12.51
N ASP A 522 29.01 21.20 13.00
CA ASP A 522 28.32 21.42 14.28
C ASP A 522 26.87 20.88 14.28
N GLU A 523 26.23 20.89 13.12
CA GLU A 523 24.92 20.27 12.90
C GLU A 523 25.03 18.74 12.79
N LEU A 524 26.00 18.24 12.00
CA LEU A 524 26.20 16.83 11.71
C LEU A 524 26.44 16.01 12.98
N ILE A 525 27.27 16.49 13.90
CA ILE A 525 27.59 15.76 15.15
C ILE A 525 26.38 15.58 16.09
N LYS A 526 25.36 16.44 15.97
CA LYS A 526 24.11 16.34 16.74
C LYS A 526 23.13 15.36 16.12
N TRP A 527 23.36 14.93 14.88
CA TRP A 527 22.45 14.07 14.15
C TRP A 527 22.55 12.60 14.60
N HIS A 528 21.39 11.93 14.69
CA HIS A 528 21.33 10.56 15.20
C HIS A 528 22.09 9.56 14.32
N GLU A 529 22.09 9.71 13.00
CA GLU A 529 22.86 8.82 12.10
C GLU A 529 24.36 8.96 12.35
N PHE A 530 24.89 10.18 12.54
CA PHE A 530 26.31 10.40 12.83
C PHE A 530 26.71 9.70 14.14
N THR A 531 25.91 9.89 15.20
CA THR A 531 26.15 9.24 16.50
C THR A 531 26.09 7.72 16.39
N SER A 532 25.12 7.20 15.64
CA SER A 532 24.95 5.77 15.39
C SER A 532 26.16 5.18 14.67
N VAL A 533 26.63 5.83 13.59
CA VAL A 533 27.84 5.41 12.87
C VAL A 533 29.05 5.45 13.77
N CYS A 534 29.24 6.53 14.55
CA CYS A 534 30.38 6.62 15.46
C CYS A 534 30.44 5.42 16.41
N ARG A 535 29.34 5.14 17.12
CA ARG A 535 29.25 4.00 18.04
C ARG A 535 29.51 2.65 17.37
N GLN A 536 29.08 2.49 16.12
CA GLN A 536 29.24 1.23 15.38
C GLN A 536 30.69 0.96 14.97
N ILE A 537 31.44 2.01 14.59
CA ILE A 537 32.80 1.86 14.03
C ILE A 537 33.90 2.14 15.04
N GLU A 538 33.59 2.78 16.17
CA GLU A 538 34.54 3.12 17.24
C GLU A 538 35.40 1.94 17.72
N PRO A 539 34.89 0.71 17.90
CA PRO A 539 35.72 -0.43 18.29
C PRO A 539 36.78 -0.83 17.27
N TRP A 540 36.75 -0.28 16.06
CA TRP A 540 37.65 -0.63 14.95
C TRP A 540 38.61 0.51 14.59
N ILE A 541 38.57 1.62 15.34
CA ILE A 541 39.33 2.82 15.04
C ILE A 541 40.30 3.14 16.19
N ASN A 542 41.59 3.18 15.87
CA ASN A 542 42.63 3.67 16.76
C ASN A 542 42.68 5.21 16.77
N ILE A 543 42.92 5.80 17.93
CA ILE A 543 43.20 7.24 18.11
C ILE A 543 44.44 7.64 17.29
N GLY A 544 44.44 8.85 16.74
CA GLY A 544 45.59 9.43 16.06
C GLY A 544 45.22 10.48 15.01
N ASN A 545 46.15 10.76 14.09
CA ASN A 545 45.97 11.84 13.11
C ASN A 545 44.71 11.63 12.23
N PRO A 546 43.88 12.68 12.07
CA PRO A 546 42.72 12.64 11.18
C PRO A 546 43.12 12.83 9.71
N TYR A 547 42.27 12.31 8.82
CA TYR A 547 42.35 12.50 7.39
C TYR A 547 42.12 13.95 6.96
N SER A 548 42.87 14.37 5.96
CA SER A 548 42.67 15.62 5.24
C SER A 548 41.87 15.42 3.95
N VAL A 549 40.70 16.05 3.83
CA VAL A 549 39.88 16.01 2.61
C VAL A 549 40.41 17.05 1.61
N ARG A 550 40.57 16.65 0.36
CA ARG A 550 41.11 17.45 -0.77
C ARG A 550 40.35 17.15 -2.06
N HIS A 551 40.56 17.98 -3.07
CA HIS A 551 39.82 17.94 -4.32
C HIS A 551 40.75 17.63 -5.49
N TRP A 552 40.28 16.82 -6.44
CA TRP A 552 40.90 16.67 -7.74
C TRP A 552 39.84 16.69 -8.85
N ALA A 553 40.21 17.34 -9.96
CA ALA A 553 39.48 17.37 -11.21
C ALA A 553 40.47 17.70 -12.35
N PRO A 554 40.18 17.33 -13.62
CA PRO A 554 41.05 17.62 -14.76
C PRO A 554 41.25 19.12 -15.02
N HIS A 555 40.27 19.94 -14.63
CA HIS A 555 40.37 21.40 -14.67
C HIS A 555 40.10 21.98 -13.28
N LYS A 556 40.82 23.04 -12.92
CA LYS A 556 40.72 23.69 -11.63
C LYS A 556 39.79 24.90 -11.68
N SER A 557 39.09 25.14 -10.58
CA SER A 557 38.29 26.34 -10.33
C SER A 557 38.60 26.84 -8.92
N SER A 558 38.30 28.11 -8.63
CA SER A 558 38.47 28.65 -7.27
C SER A 558 37.48 28.06 -6.26
N THR A 559 36.32 27.60 -6.74
CA THR A 559 35.25 27.02 -5.93
C THR A 559 34.68 25.76 -6.56
N VAL A 560 34.19 24.84 -5.73
CA VAL A 560 33.53 23.61 -6.13
C VAL A 560 32.18 23.50 -5.45
N VAL A 561 31.29 22.71 -6.05
CA VAL A 561 30.03 22.30 -5.44
C VAL A 561 30.21 20.88 -4.87
N LEU A 562 30.08 20.70 -3.56
CA LEU A 562 30.10 19.40 -2.88
C LEU A 562 28.69 19.03 -2.43
N GLY A 563 27.99 18.26 -3.25
CA GLY A 563 26.56 18.00 -3.09
C GLY A 563 25.77 19.30 -3.20
N ASP A 564 25.43 19.86 -2.04
CA ASP A 564 24.62 21.09 -1.93
C ASP A 564 25.44 22.29 -1.38
N PHE A 565 26.75 22.11 -1.16
CA PHE A 565 27.62 23.14 -0.59
C PHE A 565 28.56 23.74 -1.62
N LYS A 566 28.71 25.08 -1.63
CA LYS A 566 29.80 25.74 -2.35
C LYS A 566 30.99 25.92 -1.41
N THR A 567 32.13 25.35 -1.77
CA THR A 567 33.37 25.39 -0.97
C THR A 567 34.57 25.76 -1.83
N LYS A 568 35.70 26.12 -1.22
CA LYS A 568 36.93 26.42 -1.95
C LYS A 568 37.55 25.14 -2.49
N PHE A 569 38.03 25.18 -3.73
CA PHE A 569 38.89 24.11 -4.23
C PHE A 569 40.16 24.07 -3.40
N LYS A 570 40.63 22.87 -3.04
CA LYS A 570 41.87 22.67 -2.28
C LYS A 570 42.65 21.52 -2.87
N ASP A 571 43.79 21.84 -3.46
CA ASP A 571 44.71 20.87 -4.03
C ASP A 571 45.28 19.94 -2.94
N PRO A 572 45.54 18.67 -3.28
CA PRO A 572 46.31 17.77 -2.42
C PRO A 572 47.76 18.25 -2.33
N ASP A 573 48.30 18.28 -1.11
CA ASP A 573 49.69 18.61 -0.85
C ASP A 573 50.40 17.37 -0.25
N PHE A 574 51.23 16.74 -1.08
CA PHE A 574 51.94 15.53 -0.70
C PHE A 574 53.25 15.81 0.05
N SER A 575 53.72 17.07 0.08
CA SER A 575 54.95 17.43 0.82
C SER A 575 54.76 17.33 2.34
N ILE A 576 53.53 17.49 2.82
CA ILE A 576 53.16 17.44 4.25
C ILE A 576 53.07 15.97 4.77
N ASN A 577 53.13 14.97 3.87
CA ASN A 577 53.05 13.53 4.18
C ASN A 577 51.87 13.13 5.11
N GLU A 578 50.77 13.87 5.09
CA GLU A 578 49.56 13.53 5.86
C GLU A 578 48.63 12.58 5.08
N PRO A 579 47.87 11.72 5.77
CA PRO A 579 46.87 10.89 5.11
C PRO A 579 45.73 11.76 4.56
N MET A 580 45.37 11.54 3.29
CA MET A 580 44.39 12.36 2.58
C MET A 580 43.25 11.53 1.99
N VAL A 581 42.05 12.11 2.00
CA VAL A 581 40.91 11.68 1.21
C VAL A 581 40.77 12.66 0.05
N ILE A 582 41.01 12.21 -1.17
CA ILE A 582 40.93 13.00 -2.38
C ILE A 582 39.61 12.68 -3.07
N LEU A 583 38.75 13.68 -3.16
CA LEU A 583 37.51 13.62 -3.93
C LEU A 583 37.88 13.85 -5.39
N ALA A 584 37.81 12.79 -6.20
CA ALA A 584 38.23 12.80 -7.59
C ALA A 584 37.01 12.83 -8.51
N ASN A 585 36.82 13.95 -9.21
CA ASN A 585 35.82 14.07 -10.26
C ASN A 585 36.51 14.14 -11.62
N PRO A 586 36.48 13.06 -12.42
CA PRO A 586 37.12 13.03 -13.73
C PRO A 586 36.33 13.77 -14.82
N SER A 587 35.08 14.15 -14.58
CA SER A 587 34.22 14.72 -15.62
C SER A 587 34.53 16.18 -15.97
N ILE A 588 34.49 16.49 -17.27
CA ILE A 588 34.78 17.84 -17.80
C ILE A 588 33.48 18.55 -18.18
N TYR A 589 32.95 19.41 -17.32
CA TYR A 589 31.64 20.03 -17.54
C TYR A 589 31.62 21.10 -18.65
N ASN A 590 32.70 21.88 -18.76
CA ASN A 590 32.81 22.94 -19.75
C ASN A 590 33.43 22.39 -21.04
N THR A 591 32.61 22.14 -22.06
CA THR A 591 33.05 21.63 -23.37
C THR A 591 33.62 22.71 -24.30
N LYS A 592 33.76 23.96 -23.82
CA LYS A 592 34.35 25.08 -24.57
C LYS A 592 35.77 25.42 -24.14
N LEU A 593 36.40 24.58 -23.33
CA LEU A 593 37.80 24.80 -22.96
C LEU A 593 38.70 24.62 -24.18
N PRO A 594 39.79 25.42 -24.31
CA PRO A 594 40.76 25.20 -25.37
C PRO A 594 41.41 23.82 -25.21
N ASP A 595 41.88 23.26 -26.32
CA ASP A 595 42.67 22.02 -26.37
C ASP A 595 41.95 20.74 -25.87
N LEU A 596 40.61 20.76 -25.78
CA LEU A 596 39.86 19.54 -25.54
C LEU A 596 39.83 18.63 -26.78
N PRO A 597 39.91 17.30 -26.61
CA PRO A 597 39.72 16.34 -27.69
C PRO A 597 38.38 16.56 -28.41
N GLN A 598 38.34 16.32 -29.72
CA GLN A 598 37.18 16.66 -30.56
C GLN A 598 35.86 16.04 -30.07
N VAL A 599 35.92 14.85 -29.48
CA VAL A 599 34.75 14.14 -28.94
C VAL A 599 34.00 14.95 -27.88
N PHE A 600 34.66 15.84 -27.13
CA PHE A 600 34.02 16.64 -26.08
C PHE A 600 33.03 17.68 -26.63
N TYR A 601 33.18 18.12 -27.88
CA TYR A 601 32.29 19.12 -28.48
C TYR A 601 30.94 18.53 -28.92
N SER A 602 30.86 17.22 -29.16
CA SER A 602 29.66 16.52 -29.64
C SER A 602 28.97 15.64 -28.58
N THR A 603 29.49 15.61 -27.36
CA THR A 603 29.05 14.72 -26.27
C THR A 603 28.77 15.49 -24.98
N LYS A 604 28.09 14.84 -24.03
CA LYS A 604 27.73 15.43 -22.73
C LYS A 604 28.42 14.69 -21.57
N PRO A 605 28.86 15.40 -20.53
CA PRO A 605 29.36 14.75 -19.31
C PRO A 605 28.24 13.95 -18.67
N TYR A 606 28.60 12.92 -17.91
CA TYR A 606 27.66 12.18 -17.07
C TYR A 606 26.53 11.45 -17.85
N TYR A 607 26.74 11.20 -19.16
CA TYR A 607 25.73 10.62 -20.06
C TYR A 607 25.24 9.21 -19.66
N PHE A 608 26.15 8.36 -19.20
CA PHE A 608 25.83 6.98 -18.79
C PHE A 608 25.37 6.85 -17.34
N ASP A 609 25.07 7.96 -16.65
CA ASP A 609 24.35 7.81 -15.38
C ASP A 609 22.91 7.36 -15.64
N GLY A 610 22.45 6.37 -14.89
CA GLY A 610 21.16 5.75 -15.15
C GLY A 610 21.11 4.93 -16.45
N PRO A 611 21.99 3.92 -16.62
CA PRO A 611 22.01 3.08 -17.83
C PRO A 611 20.67 2.40 -18.13
N GLU A 612 19.83 2.15 -17.12
CA GLU A 612 18.45 1.65 -17.25
C GLU A 612 17.50 2.57 -18.03
N THR A 613 17.92 3.80 -18.35
CA THR A 613 17.18 4.72 -19.23
C THR A 613 17.59 4.61 -20.70
N LEU A 614 18.75 4.00 -20.97
CA LEU A 614 19.34 3.84 -22.30
C LEU A 614 19.09 2.44 -22.88
N VAL A 615 18.82 1.49 -22.01
CA VAL A 615 18.42 0.13 -22.34
C VAL A 615 17.33 -0.29 -21.36
N SER A 616 16.41 -1.12 -21.81
CA SER A 616 15.34 -1.63 -20.96
C SER A 616 15.03 -3.08 -21.28
N GLU A 617 14.93 -3.88 -20.24
CA GLU A 617 14.34 -5.19 -20.22
C GLU A 617 12.91 -5.14 -19.67
N THR A 618 12.06 -6.05 -20.12
CA THR A 618 10.70 -6.21 -19.61
C THR A 618 10.47 -7.67 -19.23
N VAL A 619 9.91 -7.90 -18.03
CA VAL A 619 9.47 -9.24 -17.63
C VAL A 619 8.09 -9.50 -18.23
N LYS A 620 7.97 -10.54 -19.06
CA LYS A 620 6.71 -11.04 -19.60
C LYS A 620 6.19 -12.17 -18.74
N PHE A 621 4.89 -12.14 -18.49
CA PHE A 621 4.14 -13.16 -17.76
C PHE A 621 3.38 -14.06 -18.72
N GLY A 622 3.31 -15.34 -18.38
CA GLY A 622 2.54 -16.31 -19.13
C GLY A 622 2.70 -17.72 -18.57
N PHE A 623 2.42 -18.71 -19.42
CA PHE A 623 2.51 -20.11 -19.05
C PHE A 623 3.59 -20.83 -19.86
N GLY A 624 4.15 -21.89 -19.29
CA GLY A 624 4.97 -22.86 -20.00
C GLY A 624 4.72 -24.26 -19.46
N ASN A 625 5.64 -25.18 -19.73
CA ASN A 625 5.50 -26.59 -19.34
C ASN A 625 5.42 -26.76 -17.81
N HIS A 626 5.98 -25.82 -17.04
CA HIS A 626 6.01 -25.87 -15.58
C HIS A 626 5.05 -24.89 -14.89
N GLY A 627 3.95 -24.53 -15.56
CA GLY A 627 2.92 -23.68 -14.97
C GLY A 627 3.13 -22.21 -15.28
N PHE A 628 2.94 -21.35 -14.28
CA PHE A 628 3.23 -19.93 -14.44
C PHE A 628 4.74 -19.73 -14.60
N GLU A 629 5.10 -19.02 -15.66
CA GLU A 629 6.49 -18.75 -16.02
C GLU A 629 6.68 -17.28 -16.39
N THR A 630 7.93 -16.84 -16.34
CA THR A 630 8.34 -15.52 -16.78
C THR A 630 9.36 -15.63 -17.92
N ARG A 631 9.44 -14.60 -18.75
CA ARG A 631 10.52 -14.42 -19.74
C ARG A 631 11.06 -13.01 -19.64
N LEU A 632 12.36 -12.86 -19.83
CA LEU A 632 12.96 -11.54 -19.97
C LEU A 632 12.97 -11.16 -21.44
N GLU A 633 12.35 -10.05 -21.80
CA GLU A 633 12.38 -9.48 -23.15
C GLU A 633 13.27 -8.25 -23.17
N GLY A 634 14.25 -8.26 -24.08
CA GLY A 634 15.26 -7.21 -24.21
C GLY A 634 16.57 -7.57 -23.50
N PRO A 635 17.67 -6.90 -23.86
CA PRO A 635 18.95 -7.06 -23.20
C PRO A 635 18.92 -6.41 -21.81
N THR A 636 19.70 -6.96 -20.87
CA THR A 636 19.77 -6.42 -19.51
C THR A 636 20.59 -5.13 -19.46
N THR A 637 20.36 -4.35 -18.41
CA THR A 637 21.21 -3.20 -18.09
C THR A 637 22.70 -3.60 -17.93
N ASP A 638 22.98 -4.77 -17.35
CA ASP A 638 24.36 -5.25 -17.16
C ASP A 638 25.07 -5.59 -18.48
N MET A 639 24.37 -6.21 -19.44
CA MET A 639 24.93 -6.46 -20.78
C MET A 639 25.30 -5.15 -21.48
N PHE A 640 24.49 -4.10 -21.29
CA PHE A 640 24.78 -2.78 -21.85
C PHE A 640 26.00 -2.14 -21.17
N ILE A 641 26.09 -2.24 -19.84
CA ILE A 641 27.24 -1.75 -19.08
C ILE A 641 28.53 -2.41 -19.57
N GLU A 642 28.55 -3.74 -19.69
CA GLU A 642 29.72 -4.48 -20.16
C GLU A 642 30.15 -4.05 -21.57
N ALA A 643 29.20 -3.92 -22.50
CA ALA A 643 29.50 -3.47 -23.86
C ALA A 643 30.12 -2.05 -23.88
N VAL A 644 29.57 -1.11 -23.10
CA VAL A 644 30.11 0.25 -22.98
C VAL A 644 31.50 0.23 -22.32
N GLN A 645 31.71 -0.56 -21.27
CA GLN A 645 33.01 -0.70 -20.63
C GLN A 645 34.09 -1.22 -21.59
N ASN A 646 33.76 -2.22 -22.40
CA ASN A 646 34.69 -2.74 -23.41
C ASN A 646 35.06 -1.67 -24.44
N GLN A 647 34.08 -0.86 -24.87
CA GLN A 647 34.35 0.29 -25.74
C GLN A 647 35.23 1.34 -25.06
N ILE A 648 34.99 1.66 -23.79
CA ILE A 648 35.83 2.58 -23.00
C ILE A 648 37.27 2.06 -22.93
N LYS A 649 37.48 0.79 -22.57
CA LYS A 649 38.81 0.16 -22.51
C LYS A 649 39.56 0.25 -23.84
N THR A 650 38.86 -0.07 -24.94
CA THR A 650 39.42 0.03 -26.30
C THR A 650 39.87 1.46 -26.62
N ASN A 651 39.07 2.46 -26.22
CA ASN A 651 39.40 3.86 -26.43
C ASN A 651 40.55 4.32 -25.51
N ILE A 652 40.61 3.85 -24.25
CA ILE A 652 41.73 4.13 -23.33
C ILE A 652 43.04 3.63 -23.95
N LEU A 653 43.08 2.39 -24.45
CA LEU A 653 44.26 1.83 -25.11
C LEU A 653 44.70 2.69 -26.30
N SER A 654 43.77 3.08 -27.17
CA SER A 654 44.04 3.95 -28.32
C SER A 654 44.59 5.33 -27.91
N ILE A 655 44.07 5.93 -26.83
CA ILE A 655 44.54 7.22 -26.33
C ILE A 655 45.96 7.09 -25.77
N LEU A 656 46.24 6.03 -25.00
CA LEU A 656 47.55 5.81 -24.40
C LEU A 656 48.63 5.51 -25.45
N THR A 657 48.31 4.77 -26.52
CA THR A 657 49.26 4.52 -27.61
C THR A 657 49.55 5.78 -28.43
N ALA A 658 48.52 6.60 -28.71
CA ALA A 658 48.68 7.87 -29.42
C ALA A 658 49.49 8.92 -28.64
N THR A 659 49.60 8.79 -27.31
CA THR A 659 50.38 9.72 -26.46
C THR A 659 51.85 9.27 -26.30
N ASN A 660 52.18 8.03 -26.65
CA ASN A 660 53.53 7.46 -26.55
C ASN A 660 54.33 7.52 -27.88
N ASN A 661 53.66 7.87 -28.98
CA ASN A 661 54.26 8.25 -30.26
C ASN A 661 54.30 9.77 -30.37
#